data_AF-A0A165AKR1-F1
#
_entry.id   AF-A0A165AKR1-F1
#
_cell.length_a   1.000
_cell.length_b   1.000
_cell.length_c   1.000
_cell.angle_alpha   90.00
_cell.angle_beta   90.00
_cell.angle_gamma   90.00
#
_symmetry.space_group_name_H-M   'P 1'
#
loop_
_entity.id
_entity.type
_entity.pdbx_description
1 polymer ?
#
loop_
_entity_poly.entity_id
_entity_poly.type
_entity_poly.pdbx_seq_one_letter_code
_entity_poly.pdbx_strand_id
1 'polypeptide(L)'
;MSLRQSTLGFIGLGRMGQHMAANLFAARPNDAYVVCDASPDAAAAFARRFSAEHPAASIHVAQSPAELAARSSTIISMLPSTPHVEQVYLSPGGIHDLLATLSAADAQRTLIIDSTTLDVQASRRVSQRIQTTGALFVDAPVSGGVTGAKAGTLSFLVGGSSAAFTASSPVLEAMGRRIIHCGEAGAGLAAKICNNLVLGVQQVVVAEAMLLGQRVGLDPRVLASVINSSTGACWASSENNPVKGALLNKTTPADRDYEGGFATALMSKDMGLAQRLAEETQTPIPLGEAAQSVYKEMAESDAENRELRSAMSSKPNVLIFGGVNTYSRHLAAYLVPESGESPVQNLRIVDKFSVYPPTTYLGAVFPRILKKPNVEYKQANLTVPATVSSVFDPPPNQEPYSYIFDFTGEIRYDRPDLVQVGQTLLVSRLIAQEAANRKVKAYVRIQLPWYDSPDKGLRDEKDHQKTNGVIGTWWHETLRSLAAIKDLNLVILRIGIGYGPYLNISQITTAVVIGRVYKFLEQEMKFLWSPNSPVHTVHLDDIARAAWSCATWIAPLGREEANIIAGEQIWFANDKSKLKGIDGVIDPSLTPIAPFFNLVDDSELTQQSLGTAIGEVFGIKTGFHGFVQATMAKMNMKDLVEDVNEEHVAAWNQILMASNPQIPNTPLSAYMDSHMFSKPGVAYSNAKIKRILGFTLLHPRFTPDEIRAVIDAFKEEGTWPNA
;
A
#
# COMPACT_ATOMS: atom_id res chain seq x y z
N MET A 1 13.18 15.66 43.93
CA MET A 1 12.14 14.67 43.59
C MET A 1 12.74 13.28 43.78
N SER A 2 12.17 12.37 44.56
CA SER A 2 12.69 10.98 44.66
C SER A 2 12.30 10.20 43.39
N LEU A 3 13.15 9.44 42.71
CA LEU A 3 14.02 8.35 43.18
C LEU A 3 15.48 8.59 42.86
N ARG A 4 16.41 7.86 43.51
CA ARG A 4 17.87 7.77 43.26
C ARG A 4 18.53 6.82 44.29
N GLN A 5 18.45 5.53 44.05
CA GLN A 5 19.52 4.53 44.25
C GLN A 5 18.99 3.36 43.44
N SER A 6 19.78 2.83 42.50
CA SER A 6 19.34 1.85 41.50
C SER A 6 18.22 2.36 40.58
N THR A 7 18.36 3.57 40.03
CA THR A 7 17.38 4.15 39.09
C THR A 7 18.01 4.41 37.71
N LEU A 8 17.41 3.86 36.66
CA LEU A 8 17.83 3.97 35.26
C LEU A 8 17.02 5.05 34.53
N GLY A 9 17.70 6.06 34.01
CA GLY A 9 17.15 7.11 33.18
C GLY A 9 17.40 6.82 31.69
N PHE A 10 16.39 6.97 30.84
CA PHE A 10 16.54 6.88 29.39
C PHE A 10 15.98 8.12 28.68
N ILE A 11 16.84 8.80 27.91
CA ILE A 11 16.50 10.01 27.15
C ILE A 11 16.54 9.69 25.65
N GLY A 12 15.43 9.93 24.96
CA GLY A 12 15.28 9.68 23.52
C GLY A 12 14.70 8.30 23.24
N LEU A 13 13.41 8.24 22.94
CA LEU A 13 12.60 7.04 22.71
C LEU A 13 12.18 6.91 21.24
N GLY A 14 13.06 7.35 20.34
CA GLY A 14 12.89 7.18 18.90
C GLY A 14 13.08 5.72 18.44
N ARG A 15 13.33 5.54 17.13
CA ARG A 15 13.43 4.21 16.48
C ARG A 15 14.39 3.23 17.16
N MET A 16 15.51 3.72 17.69
CA MET A 16 16.50 2.92 18.42
C MET A 16 16.19 2.89 19.92
N GLY A 17 16.03 4.08 20.52
CA GLY A 17 15.99 4.25 21.96
C GLY A 17 14.85 3.49 22.66
N GLN A 18 13.66 3.40 22.06
CA GLN A 18 12.56 2.65 22.68
C GLN A 18 12.88 1.15 22.84
N HIS A 19 13.60 0.54 21.90
CA HIS A 19 13.94 -0.88 21.97
C HIS A 19 15.10 -1.13 22.92
N MET A 20 16.07 -0.21 22.93
CA MET A 20 17.18 -0.22 23.90
C MET A 20 16.66 -0.10 25.34
N ALA A 21 15.78 0.88 25.60
CA ALA A 21 15.16 1.06 26.91
C ALA A 21 14.37 -0.17 27.36
N ALA A 22 13.52 -0.73 26.48
CA ALA A 22 12.74 -1.92 26.81
C ALA A 22 13.64 -3.12 27.19
N ASN A 23 14.70 -3.38 26.42
CA ASN A 23 15.62 -4.49 26.70
C ASN A 23 16.40 -4.28 28.00
N LEU A 24 16.90 -3.05 28.24
CA LEU A 24 17.60 -2.72 29.48
C LEU A 24 16.69 -2.89 30.70
N PHE A 25 15.47 -2.38 30.64
CA PHE A 25 14.53 -2.43 31.76
C PHE A 25 14.08 -3.87 32.03
N ALA A 26 13.76 -4.64 30.99
CA ALA A 26 13.41 -6.05 31.13
C ALA A 26 14.54 -6.90 31.75
N ALA A 27 15.80 -6.58 31.46
CA ALA A 27 16.96 -7.25 32.05
C ALA A 27 17.22 -6.85 33.52
N ARG A 28 16.61 -5.75 34.00
CA ARG A 28 16.81 -5.20 35.34
C ARG A 28 15.48 -4.95 36.05
N PRO A 29 14.63 -5.97 36.24
CA PRO A 29 13.22 -5.82 36.65
C PRO A 29 13.00 -5.25 38.06
N ASN A 30 14.04 -5.20 38.90
CA ASN A 30 13.97 -4.70 40.28
C ASN A 30 14.41 -3.24 40.43
N ASP A 31 14.90 -2.62 39.35
CA ASP A 31 15.29 -1.22 39.35
C ASP A 31 14.08 -0.32 39.06
N ALA A 32 14.18 0.97 39.41
CA ALA A 32 13.22 1.97 38.98
C ALA A 32 13.67 2.63 37.67
N TYR A 33 12.71 3.09 36.87
CA TYR A 33 12.97 3.67 35.55
C TYR A 33 12.41 5.09 35.44
N VAL A 34 13.15 5.96 34.77
CA VAL A 34 12.69 7.30 34.41
C VAL A 34 12.93 7.49 32.92
N VAL A 35 11.92 7.92 32.18
CA VAL A 35 12.02 8.15 30.73
C VAL A 35 11.73 9.60 30.38
N CYS A 36 12.43 10.12 29.38
CA CYS A 36 12.23 11.46 28.84
C CYS A 36 12.37 11.40 27.31
N ASP A 37 11.53 12.16 26.61
CA ASP A 37 11.66 12.38 25.17
C ASP A 37 11.25 13.81 24.84
N ALA A 38 11.75 14.36 23.73
CA ALA A 38 11.32 15.67 23.25
C ALA A 38 9.84 15.68 22.83
N SER A 39 9.28 14.51 22.50
CA SER A 39 7.85 14.24 22.37
C SER A 39 7.30 13.66 23.68
N PRO A 40 6.53 14.44 24.47
CA PRO A 40 5.92 13.94 25.70
C PRO A 40 5.01 12.72 25.46
N ASP A 41 4.33 12.69 24.31
CA ASP A 41 3.46 11.57 23.91
C ASP A 41 4.26 10.28 23.68
N ALA A 42 5.45 10.37 23.09
CA ALA A 42 6.32 9.20 22.90
C ALA A 42 6.75 8.61 24.24
N ALA A 43 7.14 9.46 25.20
CA ALA A 43 7.51 9.04 26.55
C ALA A 43 6.34 8.42 27.31
N ALA A 44 5.15 9.05 27.26
CA ALA A 44 3.94 8.53 27.88
C ALA A 44 3.49 7.20 27.25
N ALA A 45 3.53 7.08 25.93
CA ALA A 45 3.18 5.86 25.21
C ALA A 45 4.13 4.70 25.55
N PHE A 46 5.44 4.97 25.60
CA PHE A 46 6.44 3.98 26.01
C PHE A 46 6.17 3.49 27.44
N ALA A 47 5.99 4.42 28.40
CA ALA A 47 5.75 4.09 29.79
C ALA A 47 4.49 3.24 29.99
N ARG A 48 3.38 3.59 29.31
CA ARG A 48 2.13 2.81 29.33
C ARG A 48 2.33 1.40 28.79
N ARG A 49 2.97 1.27 27.62
CA ARG A 49 3.22 -0.04 26.99
C ARG A 49 4.09 -0.93 27.88
N PHE A 50 5.21 -0.39 28.36
CA PHE A 50 6.13 -1.16 29.20
C PHE A 50 5.47 -1.58 30.52
N SER A 51 4.68 -0.70 31.16
CA SER A 51 3.95 -1.05 32.38
C SER A 51 2.90 -2.15 32.16
N ALA A 52 2.26 -2.18 30.99
CA ALA A 52 1.29 -3.23 30.65
C ALA A 52 1.98 -4.59 30.46
N GLU A 53 3.17 -4.61 29.87
CA GLU A 53 3.98 -5.82 29.67
C GLU A 53 4.69 -6.27 30.97
N HIS A 54 5.02 -5.31 31.85
CA HIS A 54 5.71 -5.53 33.11
C HIS A 54 5.00 -4.82 34.28
N PRO A 55 3.90 -5.36 34.81
CA PRO A 55 3.08 -4.69 35.83
C PRO A 55 3.80 -4.35 37.15
N ALA A 56 4.90 -5.05 37.45
CA ALA A 56 5.72 -4.80 38.64
C ALA A 56 6.78 -3.69 38.45
N ALA A 57 6.96 -3.19 37.22
CA ALA A 57 7.95 -2.17 36.90
C ALA A 57 7.54 -0.79 37.44
N SER A 58 8.46 -0.10 38.13
CA SER A 58 8.27 1.30 38.54
C SER A 58 8.83 2.25 37.49
N ILE A 59 7.99 2.71 36.55
CA ILE A 59 8.38 3.65 35.49
C ILE A 59 7.76 5.04 35.68
N HIS A 60 8.58 6.08 35.54
CA HIS A 60 8.18 7.48 35.65
C HIS A 60 8.50 8.25 34.36
N VAL A 61 7.65 9.19 33.99
CA VAL A 61 7.89 10.10 32.86
C VAL A 61 8.37 11.44 33.38
N ALA A 62 9.56 11.86 32.98
CA ALA A 62 10.11 13.19 33.28
C ALA A 62 9.74 14.19 32.18
N GLN A 63 9.53 15.45 32.56
CA GLN A 63 9.20 16.55 31.64
C GLN A 63 10.43 17.22 31.03
N SER A 64 11.63 16.94 31.56
CA SER A 64 12.88 17.46 31.03
C SER A 64 14.06 16.52 31.31
N PRO A 65 15.16 16.62 30.54
CA PRO A 65 16.39 15.87 30.81
C PRO A 65 16.97 16.15 32.20
N ALA A 66 16.86 17.39 32.69
CA ALA A 66 17.24 17.73 34.05
C ALA A 66 16.35 16.99 35.06
N GLU A 67 15.02 17.04 34.92
CA GLU A 67 14.16 16.30 35.85
C GLU A 67 14.49 14.80 35.89
N LEU A 68 14.81 14.19 34.75
CA LEU A 68 15.27 12.80 34.68
C LEU A 68 16.59 12.59 35.43
N ALA A 69 17.59 13.45 35.19
CA ALA A 69 18.88 13.37 35.86
C ALA A 69 18.78 13.61 37.38
N ALA A 70 17.76 14.35 37.84
CA ALA A 70 17.53 14.58 39.28
C ALA A 70 17.03 13.31 39.98
N ARG A 71 16.49 12.38 39.18
CA ARG A 71 15.83 11.16 39.63
C ARG A 71 16.58 9.88 39.24
N SER A 72 17.75 9.97 38.60
CA SER A 72 18.45 8.80 38.05
C SER A 72 19.90 8.75 38.49
N SER A 73 20.44 7.54 38.71
CA SER A 73 21.87 7.31 38.98
C SER A 73 22.61 6.77 37.76
N THR A 74 21.90 6.21 36.79
CA THR A 74 22.47 5.80 35.50
C THR A 74 21.62 6.40 34.40
N ILE A 75 22.20 7.18 33.51
CA ILE A 75 21.49 7.93 32.48
C ILE A 75 21.99 7.48 31.12
N ILE A 76 21.08 7.06 30.26
CA ILE A 76 21.36 6.69 28.87
C ILE A 76 20.70 7.71 27.96
N SER A 77 21.44 8.23 26.97
CA SER A 77 20.89 9.08 25.91
C SER A 77 21.05 8.45 24.53
N MET A 78 20.00 8.52 23.71
CA MET A 78 20.00 8.08 22.31
C MET A 78 19.31 9.12 21.43
N LEU A 79 20.06 10.12 21.01
CA LEU A 79 19.56 11.34 20.37
C LEU A 79 19.85 11.38 18.86
N PRO A 80 19.27 12.33 18.09
CA PRO A 80 19.46 12.39 16.65
C PRO A 80 20.86 12.84 16.19
N SER A 81 21.46 13.82 16.85
CA SER A 81 22.71 14.46 16.39
C SER A 81 23.37 15.35 17.44
N THR A 82 24.57 15.86 17.12
CA THR A 82 25.40 16.73 17.99
C THR A 82 24.66 17.88 18.67
N PRO A 83 23.86 18.73 17.97
CA PRO A 83 23.21 19.86 18.63
C PRO A 83 22.23 19.44 19.72
N HIS A 84 21.56 18.29 19.55
CA HIS A 84 20.63 17.75 20.54
C HIS A 84 21.37 17.26 21.79
N VAL A 85 22.54 16.64 21.61
CA VAL A 85 23.40 16.22 22.73
C VAL A 85 23.88 17.46 23.50
N GLU A 86 24.42 18.46 22.81
CA GLU A 86 24.85 19.71 23.45
C GLU A 86 23.67 20.43 24.13
N GLN A 87 22.48 20.39 23.55
CA GLN A 87 21.28 20.94 24.18
C GLN A 87 20.92 20.22 25.48
N VAL A 88 20.85 18.89 25.46
CA VAL A 88 20.48 18.07 26.62
C VAL A 88 21.49 18.19 27.76
N TYR A 89 22.78 18.23 27.43
CA TYR A 89 23.84 18.20 28.44
C TYR A 89 24.29 19.59 28.89
N LEU A 90 24.45 20.55 27.98
CA LEU A 90 25.22 21.78 28.21
C LEU A 90 24.41 23.07 28.16
N SER A 91 23.16 23.05 27.69
CA SER A 91 22.32 24.26 27.71
C SER A 91 22.00 24.69 29.16
N PRO A 92 21.70 25.98 29.40
CA PRO A 92 21.26 26.44 30.71
C PRO A 92 20.11 25.61 31.26
N GLY A 93 20.28 25.06 32.47
CA GLY A 93 19.30 24.15 33.07
C GLY A 93 19.30 22.73 32.51
N GLY A 94 20.33 22.35 31.75
CA GLY A 94 20.56 21.00 31.25
C GLY A 94 21.12 20.04 32.31
N ILE A 95 21.54 18.84 31.89
CA ILE A 95 22.04 17.80 32.79
C ILE A 95 23.25 18.28 33.59
N HIS A 96 24.22 18.95 32.96
CA HIS A 96 25.41 19.45 33.66
C HIS A 96 25.05 20.35 34.85
N ASP A 97 24.20 21.36 34.62
CA ASP A 97 23.85 22.34 35.65
C ASP A 97 23.15 21.68 36.82
N LEU A 98 22.27 20.73 36.53
CA LEU A 98 21.63 19.96 37.58
C LEU A 98 22.63 19.10 38.38
N LEU A 99 23.53 18.38 37.71
CA LEU A 99 24.52 17.55 38.40
C LEU A 99 25.41 18.38 39.33
N ALA A 100 25.72 19.62 38.96
CA ALA A 100 26.46 20.57 39.79
C ALA A 100 25.69 20.99 41.07
N THR A 101 24.37 20.80 41.14
CA THR A 101 23.56 21.06 42.34
C THR A 101 23.40 19.85 43.27
N LEU A 102 23.81 18.66 42.82
CA LEU A 102 23.69 17.43 43.62
C LEU A 102 24.77 17.37 44.71
N SER A 103 24.55 16.55 45.75
CA SER A 103 25.62 16.29 46.73
C SER A 103 26.79 15.56 46.07
N ALA A 104 28.01 15.71 46.59
CA ALA A 104 29.21 15.12 45.98
C ALA A 104 29.12 13.59 45.84
N ALA A 105 28.61 12.90 46.87
CA ALA A 105 28.41 11.45 46.85
C ALA A 105 27.42 11.01 45.77
N ASP A 106 26.45 11.87 45.50
CA ASP A 106 25.39 11.67 44.55
C ASP A 106 25.86 11.89 43.12
N ALA A 107 26.59 12.97 42.86
CA ALA A 107 27.20 13.22 41.57
C ALA A 107 28.23 12.15 41.19
N GLN A 108 29.05 11.70 42.15
CA GLN A 108 30.02 10.61 41.95
C GLN A 108 29.38 9.25 41.65
N ARG A 109 28.14 9.04 42.09
CA ARG A 109 27.37 7.81 41.80
C ARG A 109 26.71 7.86 40.42
N THR A 110 26.66 9.03 39.78
CA THR A 110 26.03 9.19 38.47
C THR A 110 26.92 8.62 37.36
N LEU A 111 26.37 7.69 36.60
CA LEU A 111 26.95 7.17 35.36
C LEU A 111 26.14 7.67 34.16
N ILE A 112 26.81 8.22 33.16
CA ILE A 112 26.21 8.68 31.92
C ILE A 112 26.77 7.86 30.76
N ILE A 113 25.85 7.38 29.91
CA ILE A 113 26.14 6.62 28.69
C ILE A 113 25.45 7.33 27.52
N ASP A 114 26.20 8.04 26.68
CA ASP A 114 25.64 8.61 25.45
C ASP A 114 25.85 7.66 24.28
N SER A 115 24.77 7.08 23.76
CA SER A 115 24.79 6.16 22.63
C SER A 115 24.52 6.82 21.27
N THR A 116 24.49 8.16 21.26
CA THR A 116 24.27 8.95 20.06
C THR A 116 25.49 8.87 19.12
N THR A 117 25.27 8.83 17.80
CA THR A 117 26.36 9.05 16.83
C THR A 117 26.49 10.55 16.57
N LEU A 118 27.45 11.19 17.22
CA LEU A 118 27.76 12.62 17.17
C LEU A 118 29.23 12.92 16.84
N ASP A 119 29.54 14.22 16.84
CA ASP A 119 30.89 14.75 16.67
C ASP A 119 31.84 14.38 17.83
N VAL A 120 33.08 14.02 17.50
CA VAL A 120 34.08 13.56 18.47
C VAL A 120 34.46 14.66 19.47
N GLN A 121 34.67 15.89 18.99
CA GLN A 121 35.06 17.00 19.88
C GLN A 121 33.89 17.44 20.74
N ALA A 122 32.68 17.47 20.19
CA ALA A 122 31.49 17.75 20.98
C ALA A 122 31.32 16.76 22.13
N SER A 123 31.47 15.46 21.86
CA SER A 123 31.43 14.44 22.91
C SER A 123 32.54 14.62 23.94
N ARG A 124 33.78 14.91 23.51
CA ARG A 124 34.89 15.22 24.43
C ARG A 124 34.60 16.44 25.32
N ARG A 125 34.05 17.51 24.75
CA ARG A 125 33.62 18.70 25.52
C ARG A 125 32.55 18.35 26.54
N VAL A 126 31.52 17.60 26.14
CA VAL A 126 30.47 17.12 27.06
C VAL A 126 31.08 16.27 28.17
N SER A 127 31.91 15.28 27.84
CA SER A 127 32.58 14.42 28.79
C SER A 127 33.41 15.22 29.81
N GLN A 128 34.25 16.15 29.34
CA GLN A 128 35.06 17.01 30.21
C GLN A 128 34.19 17.83 31.15
N ARG A 129 33.09 18.40 30.65
CA ARG A 129 32.19 19.23 31.44
C ARG A 129 31.40 18.42 32.46
N ILE A 130 30.93 17.23 32.11
CA ILE A 130 30.27 16.31 33.05
C ILE A 130 31.24 15.87 34.14
N GLN A 131 32.49 15.53 33.79
CA GLN A 131 33.49 15.08 34.75
C GLN A 131 33.82 16.12 35.83
N THR A 132 33.65 17.42 35.56
CA THR A 132 33.84 18.46 36.61
C THR A 132 32.83 18.36 37.76
N THR A 133 31.70 17.66 37.56
CA THR A 133 30.71 17.38 38.61
C THR A 133 31.05 16.16 39.46
N GLY A 134 32.01 15.34 39.01
CA GLY A 134 32.36 14.04 39.61
C GLY A 134 31.65 12.83 38.99
N ALA A 135 30.69 13.03 38.09
CA ALA A 135 30.00 11.94 37.39
C ALA A 135 30.91 11.22 36.38
N LEU A 136 30.63 9.93 36.14
CA LEU A 136 31.28 9.14 35.09
C LEU A 136 30.54 9.33 33.76
N PHE A 137 31.29 9.38 32.66
CA PHE A 137 30.76 9.55 31.31
C PHE A 137 31.44 8.58 30.35
N VAL A 138 30.66 7.95 29.49
CA VAL A 138 31.14 7.23 28.30
C VAL A 138 30.35 7.63 27.05
N ASP A 139 31.04 7.79 25.92
CA ASP A 139 30.41 7.72 24.61
C ASP A 139 30.34 6.26 24.17
N ALA A 140 29.16 5.77 23.81
CA ALA A 140 28.91 4.38 23.45
C ALA A 140 28.01 4.27 22.20
N PRO A 141 28.40 4.83 21.04
CA PRO A 141 27.66 4.66 19.79
C PRO A 141 27.49 3.19 19.39
N VAL A 142 26.42 2.93 18.64
CA VAL A 142 25.95 1.56 18.36
C VAL A 142 26.05 1.16 16.88
N SER A 143 26.28 -0.13 16.63
CA SER A 143 26.08 -0.80 15.33
C SER A 143 25.04 -1.92 15.47
N GLY A 144 24.23 -2.15 14.43
CA GLY A 144 23.19 -3.21 14.38
C GLY A 144 21.77 -2.74 14.02
N GLY A 145 21.53 -1.42 13.96
CA GLY A 145 20.25 -0.85 13.54
C GLY A 145 19.05 -1.24 14.42
N VAL A 146 17.84 -0.96 13.94
CA VAL A 146 16.59 -1.21 14.69
C VAL A 146 16.39 -2.69 14.97
N THR A 147 16.74 -3.56 14.02
CA THR A 147 16.66 -5.02 14.19
C THR A 147 17.55 -5.50 15.34
N GLY A 148 18.81 -5.03 15.41
CA GLY A 148 19.72 -5.36 16.49
C GLY A 148 19.28 -4.75 17.83
N ALA A 149 18.72 -3.53 17.82
CA ALA A 149 18.19 -2.89 19.01
C ALA A 149 17.02 -3.65 19.60
N LYS A 150 16.07 -4.10 18.77
CA LYS A 150 14.94 -4.94 19.18
C LYS A 150 15.40 -6.29 19.72
N ALA A 151 16.39 -6.91 19.09
CA ALA A 151 16.91 -8.23 19.49
C ALA A 151 17.87 -8.20 20.70
N GLY A 152 18.30 -7.02 21.17
CA GLY A 152 19.32 -6.92 22.21
C GLY A 152 20.69 -7.43 21.73
N THR A 153 21.01 -7.22 20.45
CA THR A 153 22.24 -7.73 19.81
C THR A 153 23.13 -6.63 19.25
N LEU A 154 22.99 -5.41 19.75
CA LEU A 154 23.83 -4.28 19.33
C LEU A 154 25.31 -4.53 19.64
N SER A 155 26.18 -3.87 18.88
CA SER A 155 27.58 -3.70 19.20
C SER A 155 27.82 -2.27 19.68
N PHE A 156 28.37 -2.10 20.89
CA PHE A 156 28.70 -0.81 21.47
C PHE A 156 30.21 -0.57 21.37
N LEU A 157 30.56 0.61 20.85
CA LEU A 157 31.95 1.08 20.73
C LEU A 157 32.15 2.16 21.79
N VAL A 158 32.88 1.86 22.86
CA VAL A 158 32.86 2.66 24.09
C VAL A 158 34.13 3.48 24.23
N GLY A 159 34.02 4.80 24.29
CA GLY A 159 35.06 5.73 24.69
C GLY A 159 34.85 6.21 26.12
N GLY A 160 35.93 6.29 26.90
CA GLY A 160 35.92 6.76 28.29
C GLY A 160 37.03 6.12 29.12
N SER A 161 37.19 6.57 30.36
CA SER A 161 38.20 5.99 31.25
C SER A 161 37.91 4.51 31.54
N SER A 162 38.94 3.75 31.92
CA SER A 162 38.78 2.33 32.30
C SER A 162 37.75 2.11 33.41
N ALA A 163 37.65 3.06 34.36
CA ALA A 163 36.65 3.03 35.42
C ALA A 163 35.23 3.22 34.87
N ALA A 164 35.03 4.18 33.96
CA ALA A 164 33.73 4.44 33.33
C ALA A 164 33.29 3.29 32.41
N PHE A 165 34.23 2.68 31.67
CA PHE A 165 33.98 1.46 30.89
C PHE A 165 33.52 0.31 31.79
N THR A 166 34.25 0.04 32.87
CA THR A 166 33.91 -1.03 33.83
C THR A 166 32.52 -0.80 34.44
N ALA A 167 32.18 0.45 34.77
CA ALA A 167 30.87 0.80 35.31
C ALA A 167 29.72 0.67 34.27
N SER A 168 30.00 0.94 32.99
CA SER A 168 28.97 0.90 31.93
C SER A 168 28.74 -0.47 31.31
N SER A 169 29.74 -1.37 31.31
CA SER A 169 29.61 -2.69 30.66
C SER A 169 28.35 -3.47 31.07
N PRO A 170 28.01 -3.62 32.36
CA PRO A 170 26.81 -4.37 32.77
C PRO A 170 25.49 -3.77 32.28
N VAL A 171 25.46 -2.45 32.03
CA VAL A 171 24.28 -1.75 31.48
C VAL A 171 24.21 -1.99 29.97
N LEU A 172 25.35 -1.91 29.28
CA LEU A 172 25.43 -2.09 27.83
C LEU A 172 25.16 -3.54 27.40
N GLU A 173 25.60 -4.52 28.20
CA GLU A 173 25.37 -5.96 27.99
C GLU A 173 23.89 -6.34 28.00
N ALA A 174 23.03 -5.56 28.65
CA ALA A 174 21.58 -5.76 28.61
C ALA A 174 20.96 -5.39 27.25
N MET A 175 21.66 -4.60 26.43
CA MET A 175 21.17 -4.08 25.15
C MET A 175 21.98 -4.58 23.95
N GLY A 176 23.11 -5.25 24.19
CA GLY A 176 24.07 -5.63 23.17
C GLY A 176 24.86 -6.88 23.48
N ARG A 177 25.56 -7.39 22.45
CA ARG A 177 26.34 -8.64 22.51
C ARG A 177 27.84 -8.43 22.38
N ARG A 178 28.26 -7.26 21.90
CA ARG A 178 29.68 -6.91 21.74
C ARG A 178 29.92 -5.54 22.34
N ILE A 179 30.66 -5.49 23.43
CA ILE A 179 31.00 -4.25 24.13
C ILE A 179 32.51 -4.08 24.01
N ILE A 180 32.95 -3.05 23.29
CA ILE A 180 34.36 -2.85 22.92
C ILE A 180 34.85 -1.55 23.55
N HIS A 181 35.86 -1.61 24.41
CA HIS A 181 36.54 -0.41 24.91
C HIS A 181 37.50 0.11 23.84
N CYS A 182 37.17 1.25 23.24
CA CYS A 182 37.91 1.84 22.13
C CYS A 182 39.02 2.79 22.58
N GLY A 183 39.04 3.17 23.86
CA GLY A 183 40.02 4.09 24.44
C GLY A 183 39.35 5.19 25.26
N GLU A 184 40.02 6.34 25.37
CA GLU A 184 39.54 7.51 26.10
C GLU A 184 38.28 8.14 25.48
N ALA A 185 37.73 9.16 26.13
CA ALA A 185 36.52 9.85 25.66
C ALA A 185 36.62 10.30 24.19
N GLY A 186 35.58 9.99 23.43
CA GLY A 186 35.45 10.21 21.99
C GLY A 186 36.01 9.07 21.12
N ALA A 187 36.75 8.10 21.68
CA ALA A 187 37.33 7.02 20.90
C ALA A 187 36.28 6.05 20.33
N GLY A 188 35.17 5.83 21.04
CA GLY A 188 34.05 5.03 20.55
C GLY A 188 33.42 5.65 19.30
N LEU A 189 33.20 6.96 19.34
CA LEU A 189 32.74 7.74 18.19
C LEU A 189 33.72 7.74 17.02
N ALA A 190 35.01 7.96 17.27
CA ALA A 190 36.02 7.91 16.23
C ALA A 190 36.02 6.53 15.52
N ALA A 191 35.99 5.43 16.29
CA ALA A 191 35.91 4.09 15.72
C ALA A 191 34.63 3.89 14.89
N LYS A 192 33.48 4.37 15.39
CA LYS A 192 32.20 4.31 14.68
C LYS A 192 32.24 5.08 13.35
N ILE A 193 32.76 6.30 13.38
CA ILE A 193 32.85 7.19 12.22
C ILE A 193 33.76 6.57 11.16
N CYS A 194 34.92 6.04 11.54
CA CYS A 194 35.82 5.33 10.63
C CYS A 194 35.15 4.09 10.00
N ASN A 195 34.40 3.31 10.78
CA ASN A 195 33.64 2.16 10.26
C ASN A 195 32.58 2.60 9.23
N ASN A 196 31.84 3.67 9.53
CA ASN A 196 30.78 4.15 8.65
C ASN A 196 31.33 4.85 7.40
N LEU A 197 32.50 5.49 7.49
CA LEU A 197 33.25 5.98 6.32
C LEU A 197 33.56 4.83 5.35
N VAL A 198 34.10 3.71 5.85
CA VAL A 198 34.38 2.53 5.04
C VAL A 198 33.11 1.99 4.40
N LEU A 199 32.02 1.83 5.17
CA LEU A 199 30.73 1.37 4.67
C LEU A 199 30.17 2.30 3.57
N GLY A 200 30.17 3.61 3.81
CA GLY A 200 29.64 4.61 2.91
C GLY A 200 30.31 4.55 1.54
N VAL A 201 31.65 4.50 1.53
CA VAL A 201 32.47 4.38 0.31
C VAL A 201 32.22 3.04 -0.38
N GLN A 202 32.25 1.92 0.36
CA GLN A 202 32.03 0.59 -0.21
C GLN A 202 30.68 0.47 -0.91
N GLN A 203 29.62 1.02 -0.32
CA GLN A 203 28.27 0.94 -0.91
C GLN A 203 28.19 1.67 -2.25
N VAL A 204 28.84 2.83 -2.40
CA VAL A 204 28.91 3.58 -3.66
C VAL A 204 29.69 2.78 -4.70
N VAL A 205 30.89 2.30 -4.34
CA VAL A 205 31.75 1.54 -5.27
C VAL A 205 31.08 0.25 -5.75
N VAL A 206 30.38 -0.47 -4.85
CA VAL A 206 29.62 -1.66 -5.23
C VAL A 206 28.46 -1.30 -6.15
N ALA A 207 27.75 -0.20 -5.90
CA ALA A 207 26.66 0.25 -6.77
C ALA A 207 27.16 0.57 -8.19
N GLU A 208 28.29 1.27 -8.31
CA GLU A 208 28.92 1.57 -9.61
C GLU A 208 29.34 0.30 -10.36
N ALA A 209 30.04 -0.61 -9.67
CA ALA A 209 30.51 -1.86 -10.27
C ALA A 209 29.34 -2.73 -10.75
N MET A 210 28.29 -2.84 -9.94
CA MET A 210 27.09 -3.60 -10.29
C MET A 210 26.35 -2.98 -11.47
N LEU A 211 26.17 -1.65 -11.47
CA LEU A 211 25.53 -0.92 -12.57
C LEU A 211 26.32 -1.07 -13.87
N LEU A 212 27.64 -0.93 -13.84
CA LEU A 212 28.50 -1.11 -15.00
C LEU A 212 28.37 -2.52 -15.57
N GLY A 213 28.41 -3.54 -14.71
CA GLY A 213 28.22 -4.92 -15.10
C GLY A 213 26.87 -5.21 -15.76
N GLN A 214 25.79 -4.62 -15.22
CA GLN A 214 24.47 -4.70 -15.85
C GLN A 214 24.45 -4.04 -17.23
N ARG A 215 25.12 -2.90 -17.41
CA ARG A 215 25.19 -2.19 -18.70
C ARG A 215 25.93 -2.96 -19.78
N VAL A 216 26.88 -3.81 -19.41
CA VAL A 216 27.57 -4.73 -20.35
C VAL A 216 26.88 -6.09 -20.47
N GLY A 217 25.70 -6.26 -19.87
CA GLY A 217 24.83 -7.43 -20.06
C GLY A 217 25.05 -8.58 -19.08
N LEU A 218 25.77 -8.38 -17.98
CA LEU A 218 25.93 -9.41 -16.95
C LEU A 218 24.65 -9.54 -16.10
N ASP A 219 24.26 -10.77 -15.78
CA ASP A 219 23.22 -11.01 -14.77
C ASP A 219 23.73 -10.54 -13.40
N PRO A 220 22.96 -9.71 -12.66
CA PRO A 220 23.34 -9.22 -11.33
C PRO A 220 23.75 -10.32 -10.34
N ARG A 221 23.11 -11.49 -10.39
CA ARG A 221 23.39 -12.63 -9.51
C ARG A 221 24.77 -13.20 -9.79
N VAL A 222 25.09 -13.35 -11.07
CA VAL A 222 26.40 -13.86 -11.50
C VAL A 222 27.49 -12.88 -11.08
N LEU A 223 27.29 -11.59 -11.34
CA LEU A 223 28.27 -10.56 -10.96
C LEU A 223 28.46 -10.47 -9.44
N ALA A 224 27.38 -10.47 -8.67
CA ALA A 224 27.46 -10.47 -7.21
C ALA A 224 28.18 -11.72 -6.68
N SER A 225 27.93 -12.89 -7.28
CA SER A 225 28.66 -14.13 -6.94
C SER A 225 30.15 -13.99 -7.21
N VAL A 226 30.54 -13.45 -8.37
CA VAL A 226 31.96 -13.24 -8.74
C VAL A 226 32.64 -12.28 -7.77
N ILE A 227 32.01 -11.14 -7.45
CA ILE A 227 32.56 -10.16 -6.50
C ILE A 227 32.76 -10.82 -5.14
N ASN A 228 31.73 -11.52 -4.65
CA ASN A 228 31.74 -12.11 -3.31
C ASN A 228 32.65 -13.35 -3.17
N SER A 229 33.00 -14.02 -4.26
CA SER A 229 33.98 -15.12 -4.27
C SER A 229 35.40 -14.68 -4.58
N SER A 230 35.63 -13.40 -4.81
CA SER A 230 36.92 -12.83 -5.24
C SER A 230 37.38 -11.74 -4.27
N THR A 231 38.45 -11.04 -4.62
CA THR A 231 39.06 -9.99 -3.78
C THR A 231 38.24 -8.71 -3.65
N GLY A 232 37.15 -8.57 -4.42
CA GLY A 232 36.21 -7.44 -4.30
C GLY A 232 35.16 -7.60 -3.20
N ALA A 233 35.12 -8.73 -2.50
CA ALA A 233 34.14 -9.04 -1.49
C ALA A 233 34.18 -8.05 -0.31
N CYS A 234 33.02 -7.50 0.05
CA CYS A 234 32.85 -6.66 1.23
C CYS A 234 31.44 -6.85 1.82
N TRP A 235 31.15 -6.19 2.95
CA TRP A 235 29.82 -6.25 3.56
C TRP A 235 28.74 -5.73 2.63
N ALA A 236 28.98 -4.61 1.94
CA ALA A 236 28.03 -4.03 0.99
C ALA A 236 27.69 -4.99 -0.17
N SER A 237 28.64 -5.78 -0.68
CA SER A 237 28.38 -6.70 -1.79
C SER A 237 27.69 -8.00 -1.37
N SER A 238 27.90 -8.47 -0.13
CA SER A 238 27.50 -9.79 0.37
C SER A 238 26.32 -9.80 1.35
N GLU A 239 26.06 -8.68 2.01
CA GLU A 239 25.00 -8.52 3.00
C GLU A 239 23.94 -7.50 2.56
N ASN A 240 24.34 -6.44 1.85
CA ASN A 240 23.47 -5.31 1.51
C ASN A 240 23.66 -4.84 0.06
N ASN A 241 23.65 -5.80 -0.88
CA ASN A 241 23.88 -5.50 -2.29
C ASN A 241 22.83 -4.51 -2.81
N PRO A 242 23.23 -3.43 -3.51
CA PRO A 242 22.31 -2.38 -3.95
C PRO A 242 21.47 -2.75 -5.17
N VAL A 243 21.63 -3.94 -5.76
CA VAL A 243 20.86 -4.35 -6.94
C VAL A 243 19.85 -5.43 -6.59
N LYS A 244 18.60 -5.19 -7.01
CA LYS A 244 17.47 -6.11 -6.85
C LYS A 244 17.79 -7.50 -7.43
N GLY A 245 17.55 -8.53 -6.64
CA GLY A 245 17.75 -9.93 -6.98
C GLY A 245 19.21 -10.37 -7.03
N ALA A 246 20.19 -9.53 -6.64
CA ALA A 246 21.61 -9.88 -6.72
C ALA A 246 22.04 -10.99 -5.74
N LEU A 247 21.37 -11.11 -4.58
CA LEU A 247 21.65 -12.13 -3.57
C LEU A 247 20.50 -13.14 -3.48
N LEU A 248 20.78 -14.42 -3.72
CA LEU A 248 19.73 -15.47 -3.73
C LEU A 248 19.24 -15.86 -2.33
N ASN A 249 20.11 -15.78 -1.32
CA ASN A 249 19.83 -16.29 0.01
C ASN A 249 19.51 -15.18 1.02
N LYS A 250 19.36 -13.92 0.57
CA LYS A 250 19.15 -12.76 1.42
C LYS A 250 18.25 -11.75 0.73
N THR A 251 17.32 -11.19 1.48
CA THR A 251 16.50 -10.06 1.05
C THR A 251 17.14 -8.76 1.52
N THR A 252 17.59 -7.92 0.59
CA THR A 252 18.16 -6.60 0.89
C THR A 252 17.11 -5.50 0.69
N PRO A 253 17.38 -4.24 1.09
CA PRO A 253 16.51 -3.12 0.73
C PRO A 253 16.24 -3.01 -0.77
N ALA A 254 17.20 -3.35 -1.64
CA ALA A 254 17.01 -3.29 -3.09
C ALA A 254 15.92 -4.23 -3.60
N ASP A 255 15.64 -5.34 -2.89
CA ASP A 255 14.58 -6.29 -3.25
C ASP A 255 13.16 -5.78 -2.97
N ARG A 256 13.06 -4.74 -2.13
CA ARG A 256 11.81 -4.10 -1.71
C ARG A 256 11.83 -2.60 -2.04
N ASP A 257 12.37 -2.29 -3.22
CA ASP A 257 12.39 -0.95 -3.80
C ASP A 257 12.97 0.12 -2.85
N TYR A 258 14.04 -0.27 -2.14
CA TYR A 258 14.80 0.53 -1.16
C TYR A 258 14.00 0.97 0.06
N GLU A 259 12.86 0.34 0.36
CA GLU A 259 12.15 0.60 1.60
C GLU A 259 12.92 0.10 2.82
N GLY A 260 12.82 0.84 3.93
CA GLY A 260 13.51 0.53 5.18
C GLY A 260 15.04 0.62 5.09
N GLY A 261 15.75 -0.19 5.89
CA GLY A 261 17.22 -0.17 5.92
C GLY A 261 17.82 1.06 6.60
N PHE A 262 19.07 1.38 6.27
CA PHE A 262 19.77 2.56 6.77
C PHE A 262 19.54 3.74 5.81
N ALA A 263 18.85 4.77 6.27
CA ALA A 263 18.40 5.86 5.42
C ALA A 263 19.56 6.67 4.83
N THR A 264 19.44 7.08 3.56
CA THR A 264 20.41 7.91 2.82
C THR A 264 20.82 9.16 3.61
N ALA A 265 19.85 9.88 4.17
CA ALA A 265 20.10 11.07 4.98
C ALA A 265 20.93 10.78 6.25
N LEU A 266 20.78 9.59 6.85
CA LEU A 266 21.60 9.19 8.00
C LEU A 266 23.03 8.84 7.58
N MET A 267 23.21 8.22 6.41
CA MET A 267 24.55 7.98 5.87
C MET A 267 25.24 9.30 5.48
N SER A 268 24.54 10.23 4.83
CA SER A 268 25.06 11.57 4.53
C SER A 268 25.49 12.32 5.80
N LYS A 269 24.72 12.18 6.89
CA LYS A 269 25.10 12.74 8.20
C LYS A 269 26.38 12.10 8.75
N ASP A 270 26.51 10.78 8.70
CA ASP A 270 27.68 10.06 9.22
C ASP A 270 28.94 10.32 8.36
N MET A 271 28.79 10.43 7.05
CA MET A 271 29.86 10.82 6.13
C MET A 271 30.29 12.28 6.36
N GLY A 272 29.36 13.18 6.66
CA GLY A 272 29.68 14.54 7.10
C GLY A 272 30.41 14.60 8.46
N LEU A 273 30.16 13.65 9.37
CA LEU A 273 30.96 13.50 10.60
C LEU A 273 32.38 13.03 10.29
N ALA A 274 32.56 12.11 9.34
CA ALA A 274 33.87 11.67 8.89
C ALA A 274 34.67 12.81 8.25
N GLN A 275 34.03 13.64 7.44
CA GLN A 275 34.66 14.82 6.84
C GLN A 275 35.12 15.83 7.88
N ARG A 276 34.28 16.18 8.86
CA ARG A 276 34.69 17.07 9.95
C ARG A 276 35.86 16.50 10.75
N LEU A 277 35.81 15.23 11.11
CA LEU A 277 36.90 14.58 11.83
C LEU A 277 38.21 14.61 11.02
N ALA A 278 38.13 14.37 9.71
CA ALA A 278 39.26 14.44 8.80
C ALA A 278 39.85 15.86 8.70
N GLU A 279 39.01 16.90 8.66
CA GLU A 279 39.44 18.31 8.69
C GLU A 279 40.18 18.64 9.99
N GLU A 280 39.63 18.22 11.14
CA GLU A 280 40.23 18.44 12.46
C GLU A 280 41.58 17.76 12.62
N THR A 281 41.74 16.54 12.08
CA THR A 281 42.99 15.78 12.15
C THR A 281 43.89 16.02 10.94
N GLN A 282 43.52 16.93 10.03
CA GLN A 282 44.23 17.21 8.77
C GLN A 282 44.54 15.94 7.97
N THR A 283 43.61 14.98 7.95
CA THR A 283 43.76 13.67 7.32
C THR A 283 43.02 13.63 5.99
N PRO A 284 43.69 13.40 4.84
CA PRO A 284 43.01 13.36 3.55
C PRO A 284 42.13 12.13 3.40
N ILE A 285 40.87 12.31 2.98
CA ILE A 285 39.89 11.23 2.75
C ILE A 285 39.20 11.36 1.37
N PRO A 286 39.94 11.40 0.25
CA PRO A 286 39.40 11.76 -1.07
C PRO A 286 38.23 10.87 -1.53
N LEU A 287 38.24 9.57 -1.23
CA LEU A 287 37.12 8.68 -1.53
C LEU A 287 35.91 8.95 -0.64
N GLY A 288 36.14 9.34 0.61
CA GLY A 288 35.10 9.76 1.54
C GLY A 288 34.40 11.03 1.09
N GLU A 289 35.16 12.02 0.62
CA GLU A 289 34.63 13.27 0.04
C GLU A 289 33.77 13.00 -1.19
N ALA A 290 34.25 12.15 -2.11
CA ALA A 290 33.48 11.75 -3.29
C ALA A 290 32.17 11.05 -2.91
N ALA A 291 32.22 10.08 -1.98
CA ALA A 291 31.03 9.39 -1.49
C ALA A 291 30.07 10.36 -0.78
N GLN A 292 30.58 11.32 0.00
CA GLN A 292 29.74 12.32 0.67
C GLN A 292 28.95 13.18 -0.32
N SER A 293 29.58 13.59 -1.42
CA SER A 293 28.89 14.33 -2.49
C SER A 293 27.73 13.51 -3.07
N VAL A 294 27.96 12.23 -3.37
CA VAL A 294 26.90 11.31 -3.86
C VAL A 294 25.75 11.20 -2.86
N TYR A 295 26.04 10.96 -1.58
CA TYR A 295 24.99 10.86 -0.57
C TYR A 295 24.23 12.16 -0.34
N LYS A 296 24.90 13.31 -0.45
CA LYS A 296 24.26 14.62 -0.32
C LYS A 296 23.28 14.87 -1.47
N GLU A 297 23.72 14.66 -2.72
CA GLU A 297 22.86 14.79 -3.90
C GLU A 297 21.65 13.84 -3.83
N MET A 298 21.86 12.59 -3.39
CA MET A 298 20.77 11.63 -3.20
C MET A 298 19.83 12.05 -2.08
N ALA A 299 20.34 12.56 -0.95
CA ALA A 299 19.50 12.99 0.18
C ALA A 299 18.67 14.24 -0.16
N GLU A 300 19.21 15.17 -0.94
CA GLU A 300 18.50 16.35 -1.46
C GLU A 300 17.40 15.91 -2.44
N SER A 301 17.73 15.01 -3.38
CA SER A 301 16.74 14.44 -4.31
C SER A 301 15.64 13.65 -3.59
N ASP A 302 15.99 12.89 -2.53
CA ASP A 302 15.04 12.18 -1.68
C ASP A 302 14.16 13.15 -0.89
N ALA A 303 14.73 14.26 -0.41
CA ALA A 303 14.00 15.30 0.31
C ALA A 303 13.05 16.05 -0.62
N GLU A 304 13.46 16.42 -1.83
CA GLU A 304 12.59 17.02 -2.84
C GLU A 304 11.49 16.05 -3.29
N ASN A 305 11.82 14.77 -3.52
CA ASN A 305 10.81 13.75 -3.81
C ASN A 305 9.87 13.52 -2.62
N ARG A 306 10.38 13.61 -1.39
CA ARG A 306 9.57 13.51 -0.17
C ARG A 306 8.73 14.76 0.05
N GLU A 307 9.23 15.94 -0.28
CA GLU A 307 8.50 17.21 -0.25
C GLU A 307 7.48 17.28 -1.38
N LEU A 308 7.72 16.70 -2.55
CA LEU A 308 6.70 16.48 -3.57
C LEU A 308 5.63 15.50 -3.05
N ARG A 309 6.02 14.40 -2.41
CA ARG A 309 5.10 13.46 -1.73
C ARG A 309 4.39 14.09 -0.52
N SER A 310 5.00 15.10 0.12
CA SER A 310 4.48 15.81 1.30
C SER A 310 3.72 17.09 0.94
N ALA A 311 3.94 17.69 -0.22
CA ALA A 311 3.10 18.74 -0.79
C ALA A 311 1.80 18.14 -1.35
N MET A 312 1.80 16.82 -1.59
CA MET A 312 0.60 15.99 -1.71
C MET A 312 -0.06 15.65 -0.34
N SER A 313 0.43 16.16 0.81
CA SER A 313 0.02 15.77 2.18
C SER A 313 -1.27 16.41 2.74
N SER A 314 -2.21 16.85 1.91
CA SER A 314 -3.62 16.76 2.34
C SER A 314 -4.22 15.54 1.67
N LYS A 315 -4.65 14.56 2.48
CA LYS A 315 -5.36 13.40 1.96
C LYS A 315 -6.51 13.91 1.07
N PRO A 316 -6.70 13.39 -0.14
CA PRO A 316 -7.69 13.94 -1.07
C PRO A 316 -9.10 13.75 -0.53
N ASN A 317 -10.00 14.65 -0.92
CA ASN A 317 -11.44 14.44 -0.79
C ASN A 317 -11.92 13.72 -2.06
N VAL A 318 -12.65 12.61 -1.87
CA VAL A 318 -13.02 11.70 -2.96
C VAL A 318 -14.52 11.67 -3.20
N LEU A 319 -14.93 11.65 -4.47
CA LEU A 319 -16.28 11.29 -4.91
C LEU A 319 -16.30 9.96 -5.64
N ILE A 320 -17.24 9.09 -5.28
CA ILE A 320 -17.56 7.88 -6.04
C ILE A 320 -18.98 8.01 -6.58
N PHE A 321 -19.15 7.84 -7.89
CA PHE A 321 -20.44 7.86 -8.57
C PHE A 321 -20.83 6.46 -9.05
N GLY A 322 -22.03 6.02 -8.67
CA GLY A 322 -22.61 4.77 -9.14
C GLY A 322 -21.96 3.51 -8.55
N GLY A 323 -22.35 2.36 -9.12
CA GLY A 323 -21.72 1.07 -8.85
C GLY A 323 -21.99 0.46 -7.49
N VAL A 324 -22.95 0.97 -6.70
CA VAL A 324 -23.25 0.40 -5.35
C VAL A 324 -23.75 -1.03 -5.45
N ASN A 325 -24.39 -1.40 -6.56
CA ASN A 325 -24.78 -2.78 -6.85
C ASN A 325 -23.65 -3.63 -7.46
N THR A 326 -22.46 -3.05 -7.67
CA THR A 326 -21.28 -3.72 -8.25
C THR A 326 -20.03 -3.41 -7.42
N TYR A 327 -19.12 -2.59 -7.94
CA TYR A 327 -17.72 -2.48 -7.53
C TYR A 327 -17.41 -1.31 -6.59
N SER A 328 -18.28 -0.30 -6.51
CA SER A 328 -17.95 0.94 -5.77
C SER A 328 -17.88 0.74 -4.26
N ARG A 329 -18.60 -0.25 -3.73
CA ARG A 329 -18.57 -0.62 -2.31
C ARG A 329 -17.19 -1.08 -1.87
N HIS A 330 -16.50 -1.85 -2.72
CA HIS A 330 -15.15 -2.35 -2.44
C HIS A 330 -14.12 -1.23 -2.53
N LEU A 331 -14.27 -0.31 -3.48
CA LEU A 331 -13.44 0.91 -3.48
C LEU A 331 -13.67 1.74 -2.21
N ALA A 332 -14.91 1.92 -1.77
CA ALA A 332 -15.20 2.63 -0.54
C ALA A 332 -14.56 1.96 0.68
N ALA A 333 -14.63 0.63 0.78
CA ALA A 333 -13.98 -0.13 1.85
C ALA A 333 -12.45 -0.04 1.79
N TYR A 334 -11.86 0.02 0.60
CA TYR A 334 -10.42 0.23 0.44
C TYR A 334 -9.99 1.65 0.86
N LEU A 335 -10.76 2.68 0.49
CA LEU A 335 -10.44 4.07 0.81
C LEU A 335 -10.73 4.43 2.26
N VAL A 336 -11.70 3.79 2.90
CA VAL A 336 -12.03 4.00 4.31
C VAL A 336 -12.16 2.64 4.99
N PRO A 337 -11.03 1.96 5.28
CA PRO A 337 -11.08 0.60 5.81
C PRO A 337 -11.68 0.55 7.21
N GLU A 338 -12.22 -0.62 7.57
CA GLU A 338 -12.77 -0.86 8.91
C GLU A 338 -11.70 -0.65 9.99
N SER A 339 -10.46 -1.05 9.70
CA SER A 339 -9.26 -0.87 10.51
C SER A 339 -8.09 -0.37 9.66
N GLY A 340 -7.22 0.46 10.23
CA GLY A 340 -6.07 1.04 9.54
C GLY A 340 -6.28 2.51 9.17
N GLU A 341 -5.28 3.08 8.50
CA GLU A 341 -5.32 4.49 8.10
C GLU A 341 -6.05 4.65 6.76
N SER A 342 -7.01 5.57 6.71
CA SER A 342 -7.67 5.95 5.46
C SER A 342 -6.73 6.78 4.59
N PRO A 343 -6.53 6.44 3.29
CA PRO A 343 -5.78 7.28 2.35
C PRO A 343 -6.51 8.56 1.94
N VAL A 344 -7.78 8.75 2.34
CA VAL A 344 -8.59 9.92 1.96
C VAL A 344 -8.97 10.73 3.20
N GLN A 345 -9.20 12.04 3.02
CA GLN A 345 -9.67 12.88 4.11
C GLN A 345 -11.17 12.69 4.29
N ASN A 346 -11.94 12.87 3.22
CA ASN A 346 -13.38 12.66 3.17
C ASN A 346 -13.76 11.85 1.93
N LEU A 347 -14.80 11.04 2.05
CA LEU A 347 -15.37 10.25 0.97
C LEU A 347 -16.86 10.56 0.84
N ARG A 348 -17.32 10.98 -0.33
CA ARG A 348 -18.74 11.00 -0.67
C ARG A 348 -19.06 9.97 -1.75
N ILE A 349 -20.14 9.23 -1.55
CA ILE A 349 -20.65 8.21 -2.47
C ILE A 349 -22.03 8.66 -2.95
N VAL A 350 -22.24 8.64 -4.26
CA VAL A 350 -23.47 9.12 -4.89
C VAL A 350 -24.02 8.05 -5.82
N ASP A 351 -25.24 7.58 -5.57
CA ASP A 351 -25.88 6.54 -6.37
C ASP A 351 -27.40 6.74 -6.41
N LYS A 352 -28.09 6.11 -7.36
CA LYS A 352 -29.55 6.11 -7.46
C LYS A 352 -30.22 5.22 -6.41
N PHE A 353 -29.52 4.20 -5.90
CA PHE A 353 -30.06 3.30 -4.90
C PHE A 353 -30.14 3.96 -3.53
N SER A 354 -31.16 3.63 -2.74
CA SER A 354 -31.17 3.94 -1.32
C SER A 354 -30.35 2.90 -0.55
N VAL A 355 -29.67 3.36 0.50
CA VAL A 355 -28.98 2.50 1.48
C VAL A 355 -29.76 2.38 2.79
N TYR A 356 -30.81 3.20 2.96
CA TYR A 356 -31.68 3.16 4.13
C TYR A 356 -33.11 3.67 3.80
N PRO A 357 -34.11 2.77 3.70
CA PRO A 357 -33.95 1.31 3.60
C PRO A 357 -33.22 0.92 2.29
N PRO A 358 -32.44 -0.17 2.28
CA PRO A 358 -31.68 -0.56 1.09
C PRO A 358 -32.59 -0.97 -0.07
N THR A 359 -32.37 -0.41 -1.26
CA THR A 359 -33.09 -0.79 -2.51
C THR A 359 -32.22 -1.65 -3.44
N THR A 360 -31.02 -2.01 -2.99
CA THR A 360 -30.13 -2.97 -3.63
C THR A 360 -29.41 -3.74 -2.53
N TYR A 361 -28.92 -4.94 -2.85
CA TYR A 361 -27.99 -5.64 -1.96
C TYR A 361 -26.77 -4.74 -1.69
N LEU A 362 -26.26 -4.74 -0.46
CA LEU A 362 -25.12 -3.91 -0.01
C LEU A 362 -23.92 -4.73 0.49
N GLY A 363 -24.09 -6.02 0.78
CA GLY A 363 -23.12 -6.81 1.54
C GLY A 363 -22.94 -6.31 2.98
N ALA A 364 -22.21 -7.08 3.80
CA ALA A 364 -22.08 -6.82 5.23
C ALA A 364 -21.10 -5.68 5.53
N VAL A 365 -20.07 -5.51 4.71
CA VAL A 365 -18.98 -4.53 4.93
C VAL A 365 -19.46 -3.10 4.69
N PHE A 366 -20.15 -2.86 3.57
CA PHE A 366 -20.48 -1.50 3.12
C PHE A 366 -21.35 -0.71 4.13
N PRO A 367 -22.39 -1.28 4.78
CA PRO A 367 -23.14 -0.60 5.83
C PRO A 367 -22.29 -0.15 7.03
N ARG A 368 -21.16 -0.82 7.30
CA ARG A 368 -20.22 -0.40 8.35
C ARG A 368 -19.35 0.76 7.88
N ILE A 369 -18.94 0.76 6.60
CA ILE A 369 -18.24 1.88 5.98
C ILE A 369 -19.10 3.15 6.00
N LEU A 370 -20.39 3.03 5.69
CA LEU A 370 -21.34 4.16 5.73
C LEU A 370 -21.49 4.82 7.11
N LYS A 371 -21.08 4.15 8.19
CA LYS A 371 -21.12 4.70 9.57
C LYS A 371 -19.84 5.46 9.94
N LYS A 372 -18.81 5.46 9.09
CA LYS A 372 -17.56 6.17 9.35
C LYS A 372 -17.79 7.69 9.28
N PRO A 373 -17.20 8.48 10.19
CA PRO A 373 -17.50 9.90 10.33
C PRO A 373 -17.06 10.75 9.12
N ASN A 374 -16.13 10.26 8.32
CA ASN A 374 -15.63 10.91 7.11
C ASN A 374 -16.25 10.35 5.82
N VAL A 375 -17.36 9.59 5.92
CA VAL A 375 -18.10 9.03 4.79
C VAL A 375 -19.49 9.65 4.71
N GLU A 376 -19.84 10.18 3.54
CA GLU A 376 -21.17 10.69 3.22
C GLU A 376 -21.79 9.89 2.08
N TYR A 377 -23.06 9.52 2.21
CA TYR A 377 -23.82 8.90 1.13
C TYR A 377 -24.94 9.83 0.67
N LYS A 378 -25.06 10.03 -0.63
CA LYS A 378 -26.18 10.76 -1.25
C LYS A 378 -26.91 9.87 -2.24
N GLN A 379 -28.17 9.56 -1.94
CA GLN A 379 -29.07 9.06 -2.96
C GLN A 379 -29.44 10.22 -3.89
N ALA A 380 -29.16 10.09 -5.19
CA ALA A 380 -29.37 11.18 -6.14
C ALA A 380 -29.76 10.69 -7.54
N ASN A 381 -30.61 11.45 -8.22
CA ASN A 381 -30.87 11.26 -9.65
C ASN A 381 -29.80 11.97 -10.48
N LEU A 382 -28.80 11.21 -10.93
CA LEU A 382 -27.67 11.72 -11.71
C LEU A 382 -28.03 12.07 -13.17
N THR A 383 -29.28 11.87 -13.61
CA THR A 383 -29.74 12.35 -14.93
C THR A 383 -30.06 13.85 -14.94
N VAL A 384 -30.00 14.52 -13.78
CA VAL A 384 -30.37 15.93 -13.62
C VAL A 384 -29.09 16.78 -13.43
N PRO A 385 -28.76 17.70 -14.35
CA PRO A 385 -27.52 18.49 -14.26
C PRO A 385 -27.36 19.29 -12.96
N ALA A 386 -28.43 19.91 -12.47
CA ALA A 386 -28.40 20.64 -11.21
C ALA A 386 -28.11 19.73 -10.01
N THR A 387 -28.62 18.50 -10.03
CA THR A 387 -28.31 17.49 -9.01
C THR A 387 -26.83 17.09 -9.08
N VAL A 388 -26.29 16.86 -10.29
CA VAL A 388 -24.86 16.57 -10.47
C VAL A 388 -24.00 17.71 -9.91
N SER A 389 -24.28 18.97 -10.25
CA SER A 389 -23.50 20.09 -9.70
C SER A 389 -23.57 20.16 -8.17
N SER A 390 -24.76 19.98 -7.57
CA SER A 390 -24.94 20.03 -6.11
C SER A 390 -24.19 18.94 -5.34
N VAL A 391 -23.93 17.78 -5.95
CA VAL A 391 -23.20 16.69 -5.28
C VAL A 391 -21.68 16.88 -5.36
N PHE A 392 -21.18 17.79 -6.20
CA PHE A 392 -19.78 18.24 -6.16
C PHE A 392 -19.52 19.28 -5.07
N ASP A 393 -20.54 19.95 -4.54
CA ASP A 393 -20.35 20.95 -3.50
C ASP A 393 -19.97 20.29 -2.16
N PRO A 394 -18.78 20.60 -1.59
CA PRO A 394 -18.37 20.03 -0.32
C PRO A 394 -19.21 20.60 0.84
N PRO A 395 -19.34 19.88 1.96
CA PRO A 395 -19.87 20.43 3.20
C PRO A 395 -19.10 21.70 3.65
N PRO A 396 -19.70 22.57 4.47
CA PRO A 396 -18.99 23.73 5.02
C PRO A 396 -17.69 23.31 5.74
N ASN A 397 -16.60 24.04 5.51
CA ASN A 397 -15.25 23.78 6.04
C ASN A 397 -14.56 22.51 5.51
N GLN A 398 -15.04 21.94 4.40
CA GLN A 398 -14.35 20.88 3.68
C GLN A 398 -13.81 21.41 2.35
N GLU A 399 -12.54 21.08 2.05
CA GLU A 399 -11.92 21.40 0.76
C GLU A 399 -12.67 20.72 -0.42
N PRO A 400 -12.57 21.24 -1.65
CA PRO A 400 -13.18 20.62 -2.83
C PRO A 400 -12.74 19.17 -3.04
N TYR A 401 -13.61 18.37 -3.68
CA TYR A 401 -13.27 17.02 -4.11
C TYR A 401 -12.22 17.05 -5.22
N SER A 402 -11.17 16.26 -5.06
CA SER A 402 -10.03 16.26 -5.97
C SER A 402 -9.97 15.01 -6.83
N TYR A 403 -10.40 13.84 -6.32
CA TYR A 403 -10.44 12.59 -7.09
C TYR A 403 -11.87 12.08 -7.26
N ILE A 404 -12.21 11.74 -8.50
CA ILE A 404 -13.52 11.25 -8.91
C ILE A 404 -13.39 9.83 -9.44
N PHE A 405 -14.23 8.93 -8.98
CA PHE A 405 -14.36 7.58 -9.51
C PHE A 405 -15.76 7.38 -10.08
N ASP A 406 -15.82 7.08 -11.38
CA ASP A 406 -17.07 6.92 -12.10
C ASP A 406 -17.32 5.44 -12.44
N PHE A 407 -18.22 4.84 -11.67
CA PHE A 407 -18.77 3.49 -11.84
C PHE A 407 -20.21 3.52 -12.39
N THR A 408 -20.69 4.67 -12.89
CA THR A 408 -22.07 4.78 -13.40
C THR A 408 -22.25 4.00 -14.71
N GLY A 409 -23.48 3.57 -14.97
CA GLY A 409 -23.83 2.89 -16.21
C GLY A 409 -24.89 1.83 -16.01
N GLU A 410 -25.67 1.58 -17.05
CA GLU A 410 -26.61 0.47 -17.10
C GLU A 410 -25.88 -0.82 -17.50
N ILE A 411 -25.94 -1.82 -16.63
CA ILE A 411 -25.20 -3.07 -16.74
C ILE A 411 -26.06 -4.23 -17.26
N ARG A 412 -27.38 -4.06 -17.33
CA ARG A 412 -28.27 -5.09 -17.86
C ARG A 412 -28.19 -5.14 -19.38
N TYR A 413 -27.98 -6.33 -19.91
CA TYR A 413 -27.71 -6.58 -21.33
C TYR A 413 -28.95 -6.38 -22.22
N ASP A 414 -30.14 -6.53 -21.66
CA ASP A 414 -31.44 -6.48 -22.35
C ASP A 414 -31.97 -5.06 -22.61
N ARG A 415 -31.19 -4.02 -22.31
CA ARG A 415 -31.67 -2.63 -22.34
C ARG A 415 -31.50 -1.98 -23.71
N PRO A 416 -32.53 -1.25 -24.20
CA PRO A 416 -32.49 -0.62 -25.51
C PRO A 416 -31.57 0.60 -25.52
N ASP A 417 -31.23 1.08 -26.74
CA ASP A 417 -30.32 2.22 -26.96
C ASP A 417 -30.68 3.43 -26.10
N LEU A 418 -31.96 3.85 -26.05
CA LEU A 418 -32.40 5.02 -25.28
C LEU A 418 -32.07 4.92 -23.78
N VAL A 419 -32.16 3.72 -23.20
CA VAL A 419 -31.82 3.51 -21.79
C VAL A 419 -30.31 3.59 -21.59
N GLN A 420 -29.53 2.98 -22.47
CA GLN A 420 -28.06 3.04 -22.40
C GLN A 420 -27.53 4.47 -22.63
N VAL A 421 -28.12 5.22 -23.56
CA VAL A 421 -27.82 6.64 -23.76
C VAL A 421 -28.11 7.43 -22.50
N GLY A 422 -29.33 7.30 -21.95
CA GLY A 422 -29.75 8.08 -20.79
C GLY A 422 -29.05 7.73 -19.48
N GLN A 423 -28.74 6.45 -19.25
CA GLN A 423 -28.24 5.93 -17.96
C GLN A 423 -26.74 5.63 -17.94
N THR A 424 -26.08 5.57 -19.11
CA THR A 424 -24.64 5.34 -19.22
C THR A 424 -23.95 6.57 -19.80
N LEU A 425 -24.22 6.91 -21.07
CA LEU A 425 -23.52 7.97 -21.78
C LEU A 425 -23.77 9.36 -21.16
N LEU A 426 -25.02 9.78 -21.08
CA LEU A 426 -25.36 11.14 -20.66
C LEU A 426 -25.04 11.38 -19.19
N VAL A 427 -25.29 10.40 -18.31
CA VAL A 427 -24.95 10.49 -16.89
C VAL A 427 -23.43 10.67 -16.69
N SER A 428 -22.60 9.80 -17.27
CA SER A 428 -21.15 9.94 -17.19
C SER A 428 -20.66 11.27 -17.76
N ARG A 429 -21.23 11.72 -18.89
CA ARG A 429 -20.87 13.01 -19.49
C ARG A 429 -21.19 14.20 -18.58
N LEU A 430 -22.35 14.21 -17.93
CA LEU A 430 -22.71 15.28 -16.98
C LEU A 430 -21.72 15.35 -15.81
N ILE A 431 -21.38 14.20 -15.24
CA ILE A 431 -20.42 14.11 -14.12
C ILE A 431 -19.03 14.57 -14.56
N ALA A 432 -18.58 14.10 -15.73
CA ALA A 432 -17.27 14.44 -16.27
C ALA A 432 -17.16 15.91 -16.68
N GLN A 433 -18.21 16.51 -17.23
CA GLN A 433 -18.22 17.93 -17.56
C GLN A 433 -18.15 18.78 -16.30
N GLU A 434 -18.90 18.43 -15.25
CA GLU A 434 -18.80 19.12 -13.96
C GLU A 434 -17.41 18.93 -13.34
N ALA A 435 -16.85 17.72 -13.41
CA ALA A 435 -15.50 17.44 -12.93
C ALA A 435 -14.43 18.28 -13.66
N ALA A 436 -14.53 18.43 -14.99
CA ALA A 436 -13.65 19.29 -15.77
C ALA A 436 -13.82 20.77 -15.38
N ASN A 437 -15.06 21.25 -15.22
CA ASN A 437 -15.35 22.62 -14.78
C ASN A 437 -14.75 22.91 -13.39
N ARG A 438 -14.76 21.93 -12.50
CA ARG A 438 -14.19 21.99 -11.15
C ARG A 438 -12.67 21.74 -11.13
N LYS A 439 -12.06 21.44 -12.28
CA LYS A 439 -10.62 21.14 -12.42
C LYS A 439 -10.15 20.03 -11.47
N VAL A 440 -10.92 18.94 -11.39
CA VAL A 440 -10.56 17.82 -10.52
C VAL A 440 -9.19 17.25 -10.93
N LYS A 441 -8.41 16.81 -9.95
CA LYS A 441 -7.05 16.33 -10.18
C LYS A 441 -7.06 14.96 -10.88
N ALA A 442 -8.05 14.12 -10.61
CA ALA A 442 -8.17 12.81 -11.25
C ALA A 442 -9.64 12.42 -11.49
N TYR A 443 -9.93 11.85 -12.66
CA TYR A 443 -11.21 11.24 -13.01
C TYR A 443 -10.98 9.82 -13.52
N VAL A 444 -11.30 8.80 -12.74
CA VAL A 444 -11.12 7.40 -13.13
C VAL A 444 -12.46 6.84 -13.61
N ARG A 445 -12.53 6.46 -14.89
CA ARG A 445 -13.68 5.80 -15.50
C ARG A 445 -13.45 4.29 -15.54
N ILE A 446 -14.36 3.54 -14.92
CA ILE A 446 -14.36 2.09 -15.04
C ILE A 446 -15.04 1.67 -16.34
N GLN A 447 -14.44 0.70 -17.02
CA GLN A 447 -15.00 0.06 -18.20
C GLN A 447 -15.14 -1.45 -17.96
N LEU A 448 -16.37 -1.95 -18.04
CA LEU A 448 -16.64 -3.39 -17.96
C LEU A 448 -16.28 -4.10 -19.28
N PRO A 449 -16.07 -5.43 -19.28
CA PRO A 449 -15.54 -6.16 -20.43
C PRO A 449 -16.59 -6.40 -21.54
N TRP A 450 -17.17 -5.33 -22.08
CA TRP A 450 -18.19 -5.37 -23.13
C TRP A 450 -17.62 -5.42 -24.55
N TYR A 451 -16.60 -6.25 -24.75
CA TYR A 451 -15.94 -6.43 -26.05
C TYR A 451 -15.82 -7.92 -26.38
N ASP A 452 -15.88 -8.23 -27.68
CA ASP A 452 -15.69 -9.57 -28.21
C ASP A 452 -14.17 -9.80 -28.35
N SER A 453 -13.58 -10.67 -27.53
CA SER A 453 -12.23 -11.19 -27.77
C SER A 453 -12.28 -12.52 -28.53
N PRO A 454 -11.40 -12.74 -29.52
CA PRO A 454 -11.27 -14.04 -30.16
C PRO A 454 -10.65 -15.07 -29.21
N ASP A 455 -10.75 -16.36 -29.56
CA ASP A 455 -10.26 -17.47 -28.72
C ASP A 455 -8.73 -17.54 -28.59
N LYS A 456 -7.98 -16.72 -29.33
CA LYS A 456 -6.51 -16.72 -29.35
C LYS A 456 -5.95 -15.31 -29.27
N GLY A 457 -4.87 -15.21 -28.49
CA GLY A 457 -4.07 -14.01 -28.33
C GLY A 457 -4.66 -13.03 -27.31
N LEU A 458 -3.77 -12.45 -26.51
CA LEU A 458 -4.12 -11.39 -25.59
C LEU A 458 -4.52 -10.11 -26.34
N ARG A 459 -5.37 -9.31 -25.71
CA ARG A 459 -5.79 -8.01 -26.19
C ARG A 459 -5.24 -6.91 -25.31
N ASP A 460 -4.50 -5.99 -25.91
CA ASP A 460 -4.04 -4.79 -25.22
C ASP A 460 -5.06 -3.65 -25.37
N GLU A 461 -4.69 -2.46 -24.94
CA GLU A 461 -5.54 -1.27 -24.99
C GLU A 461 -5.61 -0.63 -26.38
N LYS A 462 -4.71 -0.98 -27.30
CA LYS A 462 -4.65 -0.48 -28.69
C LYS A 462 -5.55 -1.25 -29.63
N ASP A 463 -5.84 -2.50 -29.30
CA ASP A 463 -6.67 -3.38 -30.12
C ASP A 463 -8.06 -2.81 -30.36
N HIS A 464 -8.42 -2.64 -31.64
CA HIS A 464 -9.76 -2.28 -32.06
C HIS A 464 -10.69 -3.50 -31.95
N GLN A 465 -11.33 -3.62 -30.79
CA GLN A 465 -12.23 -4.73 -30.48
C GLN A 465 -13.68 -4.39 -30.81
N LYS A 466 -14.40 -5.39 -31.31
CA LYS A 466 -15.83 -5.27 -31.57
C LYS A 466 -16.57 -5.19 -30.23
N THR A 467 -17.55 -4.29 -30.15
CA THR A 467 -18.36 -4.10 -28.93
C THR A 467 -19.50 -5.12 -28.83
N ASN A 468 -19.85 -5.48 -27.59
CA ASN A 468 -20.88 -6.47 -27.28
C ASN A 468 -22.27 -5.85 -27.29
N GLY A 469 -22.93 -5.92 -28.45
CA GLY A 469 -24.31 -5.48 -28.62
C GLY A 469 -24.52 -4.01 -28.22
N VAL A 470 -25.77 -3.67 -27.88
CA VAL A 470 -26.17 -2.29 -27.57
C VAL A 470 -25.41 -1.74 -26.35
N ILE A 471 -25.28 -2.54 -25.29
CA ILE A 471 -24.58 -2.14 -24.07
C ILE A 471 -23.10 -1.82 -24.35
N GLY A 472 -22.37 -2.71 -25.02
CA GLY A 472 -20.96 -2.49 -25.31
C GLY A 472 -20.72 -1.28 -26.19
N THR A 473 -21.59 -1.08 -27.19
CA THR A 473 -21.51 0.08 -28.07
C THR A 473 -21.65 1.39 -27.31
N TRP A 474 -22.64 1.53 -26.42
CA TRP A 474 -22.85 2.77 -25.67
C TRP A 474 -21.86 2.99 -24.53
N TRP A 475 -21.37 1.93 -23.89
CA TRP A 475 -20.25 2.03 -22.95
C TRP A 475 -18.98 2.51 -23.65
N HIS A 476 -18.67 1.99 -24.84
CA HIS A 476 -17.53 2.45 -25.64
C HIS A 476 -17.68 3.90 -26.12
N GLU A 477 -18.87 4.28 -26.60
CA GLU A 477 -19.16 5.66 -27.02
C GLU A 477 -19.06 6.64 -25.83
N THR A 478 -19.35 6.17 -24.61
CA THR A 478 -19.09 6.93 -23.38
C THR A 478 -17.61 7.23 -23.23
N LEU A 479 -16.71 6.25 -23.41
CA LEU A 479 -15.26 6.48 -23.33
C LEU A 479 -14.78 7.53 -24.33
N ARG A 480 -15.25 7.44 -25.59
CA ARG A 480 -14.95 8.44 -26.64
C ARG A 480 -15.41 9.84 -26.21
N SER A 481 -16.65 9.91 -25.76
CA SER A 481 -17.28 11.14 -25.29
C SER A 481 -16.51 11.80 -24.14
N LEU A 482 -16.10 11.02 -23.14
CA LEU A 482 -15.33 11.53 -21.99
C LEU A 482 -13.93 11.97 -22.41
N ALA A 483 -13.26 11.21 -23.27
CA ALA A 483 -11.91 11.52 -23.72
C ALA A 483 -11.82 12.79 -24.58
N ALA A 484 -12.94 13.24 -25.14
CA ALA A 484 -13.05 14.49 -25.88
C ALA A 484 -13.36 15.72 -25.01
N ILE A 485 -13.65 15.53 -23.72
CA ILE A 485 -13.86 16.66 -22.79
C ILE A 485 -12.51 17.30 -22.50
N LYS A 486 -12.37 18.57 -22.85
CA LYS A 486 -11.17 19.36 -22.59
C LYS A 486 -10.98 19.52 -21.07
N ASP A 487 -9.72 19.52 -20.63
CA ASP A 487 -9.31 19.75 -19.24
C ASP A 487 -9.80 18.70 -18.23
N LEU A 488 -10.31 17.56 -18.71
CA LEU A 488 -10.63 16.41 -17.87
C LEU A 488 -9.40 15.52 -17.69
N ASN A 489 -8.91 15.40 -16.46
CA ASN A 489 -7.86 14.44 -16.08
C ASN A 489 -8.39 13.00 -16.01
N LEU A 490 -8.89 12.51 -17.15
CA LEU A 490 -9.48 11.19 -17.30
C LEU A 490 -8.41 10.09 -17.32
N VAL A 491 -8.69 8.96 -16.69
CA VAL A 491 -8.03 7.66 -16.88
C VAL A 491 -9.10 6.61 -17.06
N ILE A 492 -8.94 5.74 -18.06
CA ILE A 492 -9.84 4.62 -18.31
C ILE A 492 -9.20 3.35 -17.73
N LEU A 493 -9.95 2.67 -16.87
CA LEU A 493 -9.58 1.37 -16.33
C LEU A 493 -10.59 0.32 -16.80
N ARG A 494 -10.20 -0.47 -17.81
CA ARG A 494 -11.00 -1.60 -18.30
C ARG A 494 -10.66 -2.85 -17.53
N ILE A 495 -11.66 -3.43 -16.88
CA ILE A 495 -11.48 -4.59 -16.03
C ILE A 495 -11.91 -5.87 -16.75
N GLY A 496 -11.32 -6.99 -16.36
CA GLY A 496 -11.84 -8.33 -16.66
C GLY A 496 -13.14 -8.62 -15.92
N ILE A 497 -13.53 -9.89 -15.89
CA ILE A 497 -14.74 -10.33 -15.18
C ILE A 497 -14.45 -10.31 -13.67
N GLY A 498 -15.12 -9.42 -12.95
CA GLY A 498 -14.90 -9.25 -11.52
C GLY A 498 -15.38 -10.43 -10.68
N TYR A 499 -14.63 -10.81 -9.64
CA TYR A 499 -15.06 -11.77 -8.63
C TYR A 499 -14.54 -11.36 -7.24
N GLY A 500 -15.17 -11.88 -6.20
CA GLY A 500 -14.75 -11.65 -4.81
C GLY A 500 -15.94 -11.57 -3.84
N PRO A 501 -15.66 -11.50 -2.54
CA PRO A 501 -16.66 -11.44 -1.48
C PRO A 501 -17.73 -10.38 -1.74
N TYR A 502 -18.99 -10.73 -1.47
CA TYR A 502 -20.15 -9.82 -1.55
C TYR A 502 -20.47 -9.24 -2.94
N LEU A 503 -19.89 -9.74 -4.03
CA LEU A 503 -20.32 -9.38 -5.39
C LEU A 503 -21.40 -10.35 -5.86
N ASN A 504 -22.67 -9.91 -5.85
CA ASN A 504 -23.80 -10.75 -6.24
C ASN A 504 -24.12 -10.68 -7.75
N ILE A 505 -23.70 -9.62 -8.44
CA ILE A 505 -23.92 -9.43 -9.88
C ILE A 505 -22.58 -9.59 -10.62
N SER A 506 -22.25 -10.83 -10.99
CA SER A 506 -21.10 -11.17 -11.84
C SER A 506 -21.29 -12.53 -12.49
N GLN A 507 -20.73 -12.71 -13.69
CA GLN A 507 -20.71 -14.00 -14.39
C GLN A 507 -20.06 -15.10 -13.54
N ILE A 508 -19.00 -14.77 -12.79
CA ILE A 508 -18.32 -15.73 -11.91
C ILE A 508 -19.22 -16.14 -10.76
N THR A 509 -19.86 -15.19 -10.08
CA THR A 509 -20.77 -15.49 -8.96
C THR A 509 -21.93 -16.37 -9.42
N THR A 510 -22.54 -16.06 -10.58
CA THR A 510 -23.59 -16.92 -11.16
C THR A 510 -23.05 -18.31 -11.48
N ALA A 511 -21.87 -18.43 -12.10
CA ALA A 511 -21.27 -19.74 -12.39
C ALA A 511 -21.03 -20.58 -11.12
N VAL A 512 -20.64 -19.95 -10.01
CA VAL A 512 -20.49 -20.60 -8.70
C VAL A 512 -21.84 -21.09 -8.15
N VAL A 513 -22.90 -20.29 -8.25
CA VAL A 513 -24.27 -20.70 -7.88
C VAL A 513 -24.73 -21.89 -8.73
N ILE A 514 -24.50 -21.84 -10.05
CA ILE A 514 -24.81 -22.95 -10.96
C ILE A 514 -24.03 -24.21 -10.61
N GLY A 515 -22.75 -24.11 -10.24
CA GLY A 515 -21.98 -25.25 -9.72
C GLY A 515 -22.66 -25.92 -8.51
N ARG A 516 -23.23 -25.13 -7.58
CA ARG A 516 -24.01 -25.66 -6.46
C ARG A 516 -25.31 -26.32 -6.91
N VAL A 517 -25.98 -25.77 -7.93
CA VAL A 517 -27.19 -26.37 -8.53
C VAL A 517 -26.87 -27.73 -9.16
N TYR A 518 -25.82 -27.84 -9.97
CA TYR A 518 -25.43 -29.12 -10.58
C TYR A 518 -25.00 -30.16 -9.56
N LYS A 519 -24.42 -29.74 -8.42
CA LYS A 519 -24.19 -30.63 -7.28
C LYS A 519 -25.48 -31.21 -6.71
N PHE A 520 -26.53 -30.40 -6.59
CA PHE A 520 -27.84 -30.84 -6.10
C PHE A 520 -28.55 -31.76 -7.08
N LEU A 521 -28.46 -31.46 -8.38
CA LEU A 521 -29.06 -32.27 -9.44
C LEU A 521 -28.32 -33.60 -9.67
N GLU A 522 -27.13 -33.78 -9.11
CA GLU A 522 -26.23 -34.91 -9.37
C GLU A 522 -25.91 -35.10 -10.86
N GLN A 523 -25.84 -33.98 -11.59
CA GLN A 523 -25.60 -33.95 -13.03
C GLN A 523 -24.22 -33.38 -13.38
N GLU A 524 -23.73 -33.70 -14.59
CA GLU A 524 -22.55 -33.08 -15.17
C GLU A 524 -22.87 -31.65 -15.64
N MET A 525 -22.10 -30.66 -15.19
CA MET A 525 -22.23 -29.28 -15.65
C MET A 525 -21.51 -29.11 -17.00
N LYS A 526 -22.25 -28.76 -18.05
CA LYS A 526 -21.67 -28.60 -19.40
C LYS A 526 -21.69 -27.15 -19.86
N PHE A 527 -20.55 -26.68 -20.35
CA PHE A 527 -20.42 -25.36 -20.98
C PHE A 527 -20.78 -25.44 -22.47
N LEU A 528 -21.37 -24.36 -23.00
CA LEU A 528 -21.80 -24.30 -24.41
C LEU A 528 -20.65 -24.08 -25.40
N TRP A 529 -19.64 -23.31 -25.01
CA TRP A 529 -18.62 -22.81 -25.93
C TRP A 529 -17.27 -23.51 -25.75
N SER A 530 -16.30 -23.23 -26.61
CA SER A 530 -15.00 -23.91 -26.64
C SER A 530 -14.28 -23.95 -25.28
N PRO A 531 -13.62 -25.06 -24.92
CA PRO A 531 -12.77 -25.15 -23.72
C PRO A 531 -11.76 -24.03 -23.58
N ASN A 532 -11.24 -23.54 -24.72
CA ASN A 532 -10.21 -22.51 -24.79
C ASN A 532 -10.76 -21.08 -24.86
N SER A 533 -12.08 -20.88 -24.85
CA SER A 533 -12.63 -19.52 -24.89
C SER A 533 -12.22 -18.75 -23.62
N PRO A 534 -11.68 -17.54 -23.77
CA PRO A 534 -11.05 -16.79 -22.69
C PRO A 534 -12.09 -16.08 -21.81
N VAL A 535 -11.86 -16.12 -20.50
CA VAL A 535 -12.75 -15.65 -19.43
C VAL A 535 -11.91 -14.90 -18.40
N HIS A 536 -11.03 -13.99 -18.82
CA HIS A 536 -10.07 -13.36 -17.91
C HIS A 536 -10.78 -12.61 -16.78
N THR A 537 -10.36 -12.91 -15.56
CA THR A 537 -10.98 -12.45 -14.31
C THR A 537 -10.14 -11.37 -13.63
N VAL A 538 -10.69 -10.74 -12.59
CA VAL A 538 -9.94 -9.90 -11.65
C VAL A 538 -10.66 -9.85 -10.30
N HIS A 539 -9.89 -9.88 -9.20
CA HIS A 539 -10.46 -9.78 -7.87
C HIS A 539 -10.90 -8.34 -7.53
N LEU A 540 -11.97 -8.19 -6.73
CA LEU A 540 -12.52 -6.89 -6.32
C LEU A 540 -11.50 -5.99 -5.61
N ASP A 541 -10.62 -6.57 -4.78
CA ASP A 541 -9.58 -5.80 -4.10
C ASP A 541 -8.58 -5.20 -5.08
N ASP A 542 -8.25 -5.94 -6.14
CA ASP A 542 -7.37 -5.44 -7.18
C ASP A 542 -8.04 -4.38 -8.06
N ILE A 543 -9.36 -4.47 -8.31
CA ILE A 543 -10.12 -3.39 -8.96
C ILE A 543 -10.04 -2.11 -8.12
N ALA A 544 -10.28 -2.19 -6.81
CA ALA A 544 -10.24 -1.03 -5.91
C ALA A 544 -8.83 -0.41 -5.85
N ARG A 545 -7.80 -1.25 -5.67
CA ARG A 545 -6.40 -0.82 -5.64
C ARG A 545 -5.96 -0.20 -6.95
N ALA A 546 -6.30 -0.80 -8.08
CA ALA A 546 -5.96 -0.29 -9.41
C ALA A 546 -6.64 1.04 -9.71
N ALA A 547 -7.93 1.18 -9.37
CA ALA A 547 -8.63 2.45 -9.52
C ALA A 547 -7.90 3.55 -8.75
N TRP A 548 -7.56 3.29 -7.48
CA TRP A 548 -6.79 4.23 -6.66
C TRP A 548 -5.42 4.55 -7.28
N SER A 549 -4.67 3.54 -7.73
CA SER A 549 -3.38 3.72 -8.40
C SER A 549 -3.50 4.62 -9.63
N CYS A 550 -4.53 4.43 -10.47
CA CYS A 550 -4.81 5.29 -11.61
C CYS A 550 -5.03 6.75 -11.20
N ALA A 551 -5.81 6.99 -10.13
CA ALA A 551 -6.07 8.34 -9.63
C ALA A 551 -4.80 9.02 -9.11
N THR A 552 -4.02 8.32 -8.28
CA THR A 552 -2.77 8.86 -7.71
C THR A 552 -1.69 9.08 -8.77
N TRP A 553 -1.75 8.33 -9.88
CA TRP A 553 -0.81 8.47 -10.98
C TRP A 553 -1.13 9.67 -11.87
N ILE A 554 -2.39 9.86 -12.28
CA ILE A 554 -2.73 11.00 -13.15
C ILE A 554 -2.74 12.33 -12.40
N ALA A 555 -3.08 12.34 -11.11
CA ALA A 555 -3.23 13.55 -10.32
C ALA A 555 -2.01 14.50 -10.35
N PRO A 556 -0.76 14.04 -10.19
CA PRO A 556 0.41 14.90 -10.32
C PRO A 556 0.84 15.17 -11.78
N LEU A 557 0.45 14.32 -12.74
CA LEU A 557 0.86 14.44 -14.14
C LEU A 557 -0.01 15.40 -14.95
N GLY A 558 -1.32 15.40 -14.69
CA GLY A 558 -2.31 16.01 -15.57
C GLY A 558 -2.54 15.21 -16.86
N ARG A 559 -3.59 15.58 -17.60
CA ARG A 559 -4.06 14.84 -18.79
C ARG A 559 -3.05 14.79 -19.94
N GLU A 560 -2.34 15.89 -20.22
CA GLU A 560 -1.45 15.98 -21.38
C GLU A 560 -0.26 15.01 -21.26
N GLU A 561 0.45 15.05 -20.14
CA GLU A 561 1.58 14.15 -19.88
C GLU A 561 1.12 12.69 -19.76
N ALA A 562 0.00 12.45 -19.09
CA ALA A 562 -0.57 11.10 -18.98
C ALA A 562 -0.93 10.51 -20.37
N ASN A 563 -1.37 11.34 -21.31
CA ASN A 563 -1.62 10.93 -22.69
C ASN A 563 -0.33 10.55 -23.44
N ILE A 564 0.79 11.23 -23.18
CA ILE A 564 2.09 10.87 -23.78
C ILE A 564 2.55 9.50 -23.28
N ILE A 565 2.39 9.24 -21.97
CA ILE A 565 2.88 8.03 -21.32
C ILE A 565 2.00 6.80 -21.63
N ALA A 566 0.68 6.98 -21.59
CA ALA A 566 -0.26 5.86 -21.63
C ALA A 566 -1.51 6.11 -22.49
N GLY A 567 -1.53 7.18 -23.28
CA GLY A 567 -2.67 7.53 -24.14
C GLY A 567 -2.93 6.49 -25.22
N GLU A 568 -4.19 6.12 -25.40
CA GLU A 568 -4.66 5.27 -26.50
C GLU A 568 -5.81 5.93 -27.24
N GLN A 569 -5.86 5.69 -28.55
CA GLN A 569 -6.94 6.16 -29.41
C GLN A 569 -8.22 5.36 -29.15
N ILE A 570 -9.32 6.07 -28.95
CA ILE A 570 -10.65 5.46 -28.74
C ILE A 570 -11.45 5.58 -30.04
N TRP A 571 -11.47 4.48 -30.79
CA TRP A 571 -12.04 4.39 -32.13
C TRP A 571 -13.56 4.48 -32.14
N PHE A 572 -14.15 4.89 -33.26
CA PHE A 572 -15.60 4.81 -33.41
C PHE A 572 -16.07 3.36 -33.64
N ALA A 573 -17.02 2.89 -32.84
CA ALA A 573 -17.53 1.51 -32.88
C ALA A 573 -19.08 1.40 -32.87
N ASN A 574 -19.79 2.47 -33.26
CA ASN A 574 -21.26 2.53 -33.31
C ASN A 574 -21.76 2.69 -34.76
N ASP A 575 -23.07 2.65 -34.96
CA ASP A 575 -23.73 3.08 -36.18
C ASP A 575 -23.95 4.61 -36.15
N LYS A 576 -23.52 5.31 -37.20
CA LYS A 576 -23.69 6.77 -37.35
C LYS A 576 -25.16 7.18 -37.28
N SER A 577 -26.08 6.32 -37.73
CA SER A 577 -27.52 6.60 -37.72
C SER A 577 -28.07 6.72 -36.29
N LYS A 578 -27.48 5.97 -35.35
CA LYS A 578 -27.89 5.92 -33.94
C LYS A 578 -27.46 7.13 -33.12
N LEU A 579 -26.52 7.93 -33.62
CA LEU A 579 -26.03 9.13 -32.94
C LEU A 579 -26.94 10.34 -33.13
N LYS A 580 -27.84 10.30 -34.12
CA LYS A 580 -28.63 11.46 -34.53
C LYS A 580 -29.54 11.94 -33.39
N GLY A 581 -29.38 13.20 -33.00
CA GLY A 581 -30.22 13.85 -31.97
C GLY A 581 -29.83 13.50 -30.54
N ILE A 582 -28.72 12.80 -30.31
CA ILE A 582 -28.19 12.56 -28.97
C ILE A 582 -27.20 13.67 -28.65
N ASP A 583 -27.44 14.38 -27.56
CA ASP A 583 -26.55 15.46 -27.14
C ASP A 583 -25.21 14.91 -26.64
N GLY A 584 -24.14 15.61 -27.01
CA GLY A 584 -22.79 15.30 -26.57
C GLY A 584 -22.05 14.18 -27.30
N VAL A 585 -22.69 13.30 -28.08
CA VAL A 585 -21.91 12.36 -28.91
C VAL A 585 -20.94 13.13 -29.81
N ILE A 586 -19.70 12.65 -29.91
CA ILE A 586 -18.68 13.34 -30.73
C ILE A 586 -18.72 12.84 -32.17
N ASP A 587 -18.20 13.64 -33.08
CA ASP A 587 -18.17 13.27 -34.50
C ASP A 587 -17.51 11.88 -34.70
N PRO A 588 -18.14 10.97 -35.48
CA PRO A 588 -17.60 9.64 -35.77
C PRO A 588 -16.18 9.62 -36.36
N SER A 589 -15.74 10.72 -36.98
CA SER A 589 -14.39 10.85 -37.55
C SER A 589 -13.30 11.16 -36.51
N LEU A 590 -13.67 11.60 -35.31
CA LEU A 590 -12.71 11.93 -34.26
C LEU A 590 -12.28 10.68 -33.48
N THR A 591 -10.99 10.57 -33.20
CA THR A 591 -10.40 9.50 -32.38
C THR A 591 -9.71 10.11 -31.16
N PRO A 592 -10.48 10.47 -30.11
CA PRO A 592 -9.91 11.09 -28.92
C PRO A 592 -8.95 10.14 -28.23
N ILE A 593 -7.99 10.71 -27.48
CA ILE A 593 -6.92 9.98 -26.81
C ILE A 593 -7.09 10.10 -25.30
N ALA A 594 -6.97 8.98 -24.59
CA ALA A 594 -6.99 8.89 -23.13
C ALA A 594 -6.00 7.88 -22.58
N PRO A 595 -5.42 8.08 -21.38
CA PRO A 595 -4.74 7.02 -20.66
C PRO A 595 -5.69 5.86 -20.46
N PHE A 596 -5.30 4.69 -20.93
CA PHE A 596 -6.12 3.49 -20.93
C PHE A 596 -5.28 2.36 -20.36
N PHE A 597 -5.80 1.71 -19.31
CA PHE A 597 -5.26 0.50 -18.71
C PHE A 597 -6.28 -0.63 -18.68
N ASN A 598 -5.83 -1.84 -19.04
CA ASN A 598 -6.51 -3.09 -18.78
C ASN A 598 -6.09 -3.65 -17.42
N LEU A 599 -7.03 -4.28 -16.71
CA LEU A 599 -6.79 -4.98 -15.46
C LEU A 599 -7.45 -6.36 -15.47
N VAL A 600 -6.61 -7.38 -15.41
CA VAL A 600 -6.97 -8.79 -15.21
C VAL A 600 -5.98 -9.40 -14.22
N ASP A 601 -6.32 -10.52 -13.61
CA ASP A 601 -5.34 -11.37 -12.92
C ASP A 601 -4.43 -12.10 -13.93
N ASP A 602 -3.41 -12.79 -13.43
CA ASP A 602 -2.40 -13.48 -14.25
C ASP A 602 -2.80 -14.92 -14.60
N SER A 603 -4.08 -15.29 -14.45
CA SER A 603 -4.51 -16.68 -14.68
C SER A 603 -4.60 -17.04 -16.16
N GLU A 604 -4.88 -16.04 -17.01
CA GLU A 604 -5.32 -16.26 -18.40
C GLU A 604 -6.47 -17.29 -18.48
N LEU A 605 -7.47 -17.08 -17.61
CA LEU A 605 -8.54 -18.04 -17.37
C LEU A 605 -9.30 -18.39 -18.66
N THR A 606 -9.58 -19.67 -18.84
CA THR A 606 -10.39 -20.24 -19.92
C THR A 606 -11.67 -20.85 -19.36
N GLN A 607 -12.68 -21.11 -20.20
CA GLN A 607 -13.88 -21.84 -19.74
C GLN A 607 -13.55 -23.20 -19.11
N GLN A 608 -12.54 -23.91 -19.64
CA GLN A 608 -12.12 -25.20 -19.08
C GLN A 608 -11.54 -25.05 -17.68
N SER A 609 -10.67 -24.07 -17.47
CA SER A 609 -10.04 -23.85 -16.15
C SER A 609 -11.04 -23.29 -15.13
N LEU A 610 -11.98 -22.44 -15.56
CA LEU A 610 -13.12 -22.03 -14.74
C LEU A 610 -13.97 -23.23 -14.32
N GLY A 611 -14.36 -24.08 -15.28
CA GLY A 611 -15.11 -25.31 -15.02
C GLY A 611 -14.37 -26.25 -14.07
N THR A 612 -13.07 -26.42 -14.25
CA THR A 612 -12.23 -27.25 -13.38
C THR A 612 -12.24 -26.72 -11.94
N ALA A 613 -12.08 -25.41 -11.74
CA ALA A 613 -12.10 -24.81 -10.41
C ALA A 613 -13.47 -24.97 -9.72
N ILE A 614 -14.58 -24.74 -10.44
CA ILE A 614 -15.94 -24.96 -9.93
C ILE A 614 -16.15 -26.45 -9.59
N GLY A 615 -15.71 -27.33 -10.49
CA GLY A 615 -15.78 -28.79 -10.33
C GLY A 615 -15.08 -29.26 -9.06
N GLU A 616 -13.90 -28.71 -8.77
CA GLU A 616 -13.16 -29.02 -7.54
C GLU A 616 -13.89 -28.55 -6.28
N VAL A 617 -14.40 -27.32 -6.27
CA VAL A 617 -15.09 -26.74 -5.11
C VAL A 617 -16.34 -27.55 -4.75
N PHE A 618 -17.12 -27.97 -5.74
CA PHE A 618 -18.39 -28.66 -5.50
C PHE A 618 -18.27 -30.18 -5.55
N GLY A 619 -17.19 -30.74 -6.10
CA GLY A 619 -17.05 -32.18 -6.34
C GLY A 619 -17.94 -32.68 -7.48
N ILE A 620 -18.10 -31.88 -8.53
CA ILE A 620 -18.93 -32.20 -9.70
C ILE A 620 -18.09 -32.42 -10.95
N LYS A 621 -18.62 -33.19 -11.91
CA LYS A 621 -18.01 -33.31 -13.24
C LYS A 621 -18.39 -32.08 -14.07
N THR A 622 -17.42 -31.58 -14.83
CA THR A 622 -17.64 -30.51 -15.79
C THR A 622 -17.22 -30.93 -17.19
N GLY A 623 -17.96 -30.50 -18.21
CA GLY A 623 -17.71 -30.85 -19.60
C GLY A 623 -18.19 -29.79 -20.57
N PHE A 624 -18.31 -30.18 -21.84
CA PHE A 624 -18.69 -29.28 -22.94
C PHE A 624 -19.76 -29.94 -23.80
N HIS A 625 -20.71 -29.14 -24.26
CA HIS A 625 -21.66 -29.57 -25.28
C HIS A 625 -20.96 -29.75 -26.64
N GLY A 626 -21.47 -30.67 -27.45
CA GLY A 626 -20.98 -30.87 -28.82
C GLY A 626 -21.29 -29.68 -29.72
N PHE A 627 -20.58 -29.58 -30.84
CA PHE A 627 -20.73 -28.49 -31.81
C PHE A 627 -22.17 -28.32 -32.32
N VAL A 628 -22.89 -29.42 -32.53
CA VAL A 628 -24.28 -29.42 -33.00
C VAL A 628 -25.20 -28.78 -31.96
N GLN A 629 -25.06 -29.17 -30.68
CA GLN A 629 -25.84 -28.60 -29.57
C GLN A 629 -25.53 -27.11 -29.39
N ALA A 630 -24.25 -26.70 -29.43
CA ALA A 630 -23.86 -25.30 -29.35
C ALA A 630 -24.43 -24.45 -30.50
N THR A 631 -24.53 -25.03 -31.70
CA THR A 631 -25.12 -24.37 -32.87
C THR A 631 -26.63 -24.22 -32.75
N MET A 632 -27.33 -25.28 -32.29
CA MET A 632 -28.78 -25.22 -32.04
C MET A 632 -29.12 -24.22 -30.92
N ALA A 633 -28.34 -24.23 -29.83
CA ALA A 633 -28.43 -23.25 -28.75
C ALA A 633 -28.34 -21.81 -29.26
N LYS A 634 -27.42 -21.54 -30.20
CA LYS A 634 -27.28 -20.23 -30.83
C LYS A 634 -28.48 -19.83 -31.69
N MET A 635 -29.09 -20.78 -32.40
CA MET A 635 -30.24 -20.53 -33.26
C MET A 635 -31.55 -20.33 -32.47
N ASN A 636 -31.65 -20.93 -31.29
CA ASN A 636 -32.83 -20.85 -30.43
C ASN A 636 -32.50 -20.37 -29.01
N MET A 637 -31.74 -19.28 -28.91
CA MET A 637 -31.23 -18.76 -27.63
C MET A 637 -32.35 -18.39 -26.64
N LYS A 638 -33.49 -17.92 -27.15
CA LYS A 638 -34.60 -17.49 -26.30
C LYS A 638 -35.20 -18.68 -25.54
N ASP A 639 -35.60 -19.73 -26.26
CA ASP A 639 -36.21 -20.90 -25.65
C ASP A 639 -35.19 -21.63 -24.75
N LEU A 640 -33.91 -21.70 -25.15
CA LEU A 640 -32.85 -22.24 -24.29
C LEU A 640 -32.74 -21.51 -22.95
N VAL A 641 -32.78 -20.17 -22.97
CA VAL A 641 -32.74 -19.36 -21.74
C VAL A 641 -33.96 -19.66 -20.87
N GLU A 642 -35.14 -19.81 -21.46
CA GLU A 642 -36.36 -20.15 -20.71
C GLU A 642 -36.25 -21.54 -20.07
N ASP A 643 -35.93 -22.58 -20.86
CA ASP A 643 -35.82 -23.97 -20.42
C ASP A 643 -34.77 -24.16 -19.31
N VAL A 644 -33.56 -23.61 -19.50
CA VAL A 644 -32.47 -23.77 -18.53
C VAL A 644 -32.79 -23.05 -17.21
N ASN A 645 -33.40 -21.87 -17.28
CA ASN A 645 -33.77 -21.13 -16.07
C ASN A 645 -34.92 -21.79 -15.31
N GLU A 646 -35.86 -22.48 -15.99
CA GLU A 646 -36.91 -23.24 -15.32
C GLU A 646 -36.30 -24.31 -14.41
N GLU A 647 -35.30 -25.06 -14.89
CA GLU A 647 -34.60 -26.08 -14.11
C GLU A 647 -33.70 -25.45 -13.03
N HIS A 648 -32.84 -24.49 -13.40
CA HIS A 648 -31.85 -23.90 -12.50
C HIS A 648 -32.48 -23.14 -11.34
N VAL A 649 -33.49 -22.31 -11.59
CA VAL A 649 -34.17 -21.53 -10.56
C VAL A 649 -35.01 -22.42 -9.66
N ALA A 650 -35.70 -23.43 -10.21
CA ALA A 650 -36.45 -24.39 -9.41
C ALA A 650 -35.54 -25.17 -8.46
N ALA A 651 -34.41 -25.68 -8.95
CA ALA A 651 -33.42 -26.38 -8.14
C ALA A 651 -32.81 -25.47 -7.06
N TRP A 652 -32.45 -24.23 -7.42
CA TRP A 652 -31.92 -23.26 -6.45
C TRP A 652 -32.90 -22.96 -5.31
N ASN A 653 -34.18 -22.79 -5.63
CA ASN A 653 -35.22 -22.59 -4.61
C ASN A 653 -35.33 -23.81 -3.67
N GLN A 654 -35.25 -25.04 -4.19
CA GLN A 654 -35.27 -26.24 -3.36
C GLN A 654 -34.06 -26.29 -2.42
N ILE A 655 -32.86 -25.96 -2.91
CA ILE A 655 -31.63 -25.90 -2.10
C ILE A 655 -31.77 -24.89 -0.96
N LEU A 656 -32.29 -23.69 -1.24
CA LEU A 656 -32.50 -22.65 -0.22
C LEU A 656 -33.53 -23.06 0.84
N MET A 657 -34.61 -23.73 0.44
CA MET A 657 -35.65 -24.23 1.36
C MET A 657 -35.21 -25.45 2.17
N ALA A 658 -34.26 -26.24 1.64
CA ALA A 658 -33.67 -27.37 2.35
C ALA A 658 -32.51 -26.98 3.29
N SER A 659 -31.96 -25.77 3.16
CA SER A 659 -30.92 -25.25 4.04
C SER A 659 -31.40 -25.18 5.50
N ASN A 660 -30.47 -25.37 6.44
CA ASN A 660 -30.71 -25.17 7.88
C ASN A 660 -29.73 -24.11 8.44
N PRO A 661 -30.22 -22.94 8.91
CA PRO A 661 -31.60 -22.48 8.80
C PRO A 661 -32.03 -22.27 7.35
N GLN A 662 -33.35 -22.22 7.11
CA GLN A 662 -33.89 -21.92 5.78
C GLN A 662 -33.51 -20.51 5.35
N ILE A 663 -33.29 -20.32 4.05
CA ILE A 663 -32.88 -19.04 3.46
C ILE A 663 -34.04 -18.51 2.61
N PRO A 664 -35.00 -17.75 3.18
CA PRO A 664 -36.16 -17.27 2.45
C PRO A 664 -35.82 -16.16 1.45
N ASN A 665 -34.68 -15.48 1.63
CA ASN A 665 -34.20 -14.42 0.75
C ASN A 665 -32.69 -14.52 0.59
N THR A 666 -32.18 -14.41 -0.63
CA THR A 666 -30.75 -14.36 -0.93
C THR A 666 -30.49 -13.34 -2.05
N PRO A 667 -29.35 -12.62 -2.04
CA PRO A 667 -28.97 -11.74 -3.15
C PRO A 667 -28.45 -12.51 -4.38
N LEU A 668 -28.29 -13.84 -4.25
CA LEU A 668 -27.78 -14.73 -5.27
C LEU A 668 -28.90 -15.28 -6.14
N SER A 669 -28.62 -15.46 -7.42
CA SER A 669 -29.57 -16.00 -8.37
C SER A 669 -28.92 -17.09 -9.23
N ALA A 670 -29.67 -18.16 -9.45
CA ALA A 670 -29.38 -19.18 -10.46
C ALA A 670 -29.94 -18.79 -11.84
N TYR A 671 -30.52 -17.61 -11.98
CA TYR A 671 -30.97 -17.11 -13.27
C TYR A 671 -29.78 -16.69 -14.15
N MET A 672 -29.77 -17.15 -15.39
CA MET A 672 -28.81 -16.81 -16.43
C MET A 672 -29.53 -16.10 -17.58
N ASP A 673 -29.11 -14.87 -17.90
CA ASP A 673 -29.64 -14.15 -19.07
C ASP A 673 -28.99 -14.61 -20.38
N SER A 674 -29.47 -14.09 -21.51
CA SER A 674 -28.93 -14.41 -22.83
C SER A 674 -27.45 -14.03 -23.01
N HIS A 675 -26.92 -13.11 -22.21
CA HIS A 675 -25.50 -12.77 -22.24
C HIS A 675 -24.64 -13.84 -21.57
N MET A 676 -25.11 -14.44 -20.48
CA MET A 676 -24.44 -15.58 -19.83
C MET A 676 -24.29 -16.80 -20.77
N PHE A 677 -25.19 -16.96 -21.72
CA PHE A 677 -25.11 -18.00 -22.75
C PHE A 677 -24.41 -17.54 -24.04
N SER A 678 -24.06 -16.26 -24.16
CA SER A 678 -23.28 -15.76 -25.29
C SER A 678 -21.83 -16.25 -25.20
N LYS A 679 -21.11 -16.24 -26.33
CA LYS A 679 -19.73 -16.73 -26.37
C LYS A 679 -18.85 -15.86 -25.46
N PRO A 680 -18.14 -16.42 -24.47
CA PRO A 680 -17.21 -15.66 -23.66
C PRO A 680 -16.01 -15.22 -24.50
N GLY A 681 -15.50 -14.03 -24.21
CA GLY A 681 -14.46 -13.38 -25.00
C GLY A 681 -13.77 -12.26 -24.25
N VAL A 682 -13.21 -12.54 -23.07
CA VAL A 682 -12.43 -11.57 -22.30
C VAL A 682 -10.99 -12.05 -22.23
N ALA A 683 -10.11 -11.47 -23.04
CA ALA A 683 -8.71 -11.91 -23.20
C ALA A 683 -7.70 -10.79 -22.98
N TYR A 684 -7.92 -9.91 -22.01
CA TYR A 684 -7.09 -8.72 -21.85
C TYR A 684 -5.68 -9.02 -21.32
N SER A 685 -4.71 -8.19 -21.69
CA SER A 685 -3.37 -8.14 -21.09
C SER A 685 -3.31 -7.04 -20.05
N ASN A 686 -2.76 -7.32 -18.86
CA ASN A 686 -2.50 -6.34 -17.80
C ASN A 686 -1.06 -5.78 -17.84
N ALA A 687 -0.29 -6.06 -18.89
CA ALA A 687 1.13 -5.71 -18.94
C ALA A 687 1.39 -4.20 -18.81
N LYS A 688 0.49 -3.37 -19.38
CA LYS A 688 0.64 -1.91 -19.37
C LYS A 688 0.46 -1.31 -17.97
N ILE A 689 -0.56 -1.74 -17.21
CA ILE A 689 -0.77 -1.27 -15.83
C ILE A 689 0.41 -1.66 -14.95
N LYS A 690 0.94 -2.88 -15.08
CA LYS A 690 2.13 -3.32 -14.34
C LYS A 690 3.37 -2.49 -14.68
N ARG A 691 3.62 -2.26 -15.97
CA ARG A 691 4.81 -1.51 -16.44
C ARG A 691 4.77 -0.03 -16.09
N ILE A 692 3.62 0.63 -16.29
CA ILE A 692 3.51 2.09 -16.16
C ILE A 692 3.20 2.52 -14.73
N LEU A 693 2.31 1.79 -14.03
CA LEU A 693 1.88 2.13 -12.67
C LEU A 693 2.67 1.38 -11.59
N GLY A 694 3.54 0.43 -11.97
CA GLY A 694 4.20 -0.47 -11.01
C GLY A 694 3.19 -1.37 -10.27
N PHE A 695 2.00 -1.57 -10.83
CA PHE A 695 0.89 -2.21 -10.13
C PHE A 695 1.17 -3.70 -9.87
N THR A 696 0.97 -4.12 -8.61
CA THR A 696 1.13 -5.53 -8.19
C THR A 696 -0.18 -6.07 -7.68
N LEU A 697 -0.65 -7.16 -8.28
CA LEU A 697 -1.88 -7.86 -7.90
C LEU A 697 -1.75 -8.46 -6.50
N LEU A 698 -2.80 -8.29 -5.69
CA LEU A 698 -2.95 -8.98 -4.41
C LEU A 698 -3.45 -10.41 -4.64
N HIS A 699 -4.32 -10.59 -5.64
CA HIS A 699 -4.87 -11.87 -6.07
C HIS A 699 -4.40 -12.17 -7.49
N PRO A 700 -3.15 -12.61 -7.69
CA PRO A 700 -2.58 -12.79 -9.02
C PRO A 700 -3.20 -13.95 -9.79
N ARG A 701 -3.94 -14.86 -9.14
CA ARG A 701 -4.47 -16.07 -9.76
C ARG A 701 -5.88 -16.38 -9.24
N PHE A 702 -6.78 -16.73 -10.15
CA PHE A 702 -8.09 -17.29 -9.86
C PHE A 702 -7.92 -18.77 -9.48
N THR A 703 -8.38 -19.13 -8.28
CA THR A 703 -8.20 -20.48 -7.73
C THR A 703 -9.49 -21.02 -7.09
N PRO A 704 -9.59 -22.33 -6.83
CA PRO A 704 -10.67 -22.89 -6.02
C PRO A 704 -10.80 -22.22 -4.63
N ASP A 705 -9.70 -21.80 -4.02
CA ASP A 705 -9.74 -21.11 -2.71
C ASP A 705 -10.36 -19.72 -2.81
N GLU A 706 -10.14 -18.99 -3.91
CA GLU A 706 -10.84 -17.73 -4.19
C GLU A 706 -12.36 -17.93 -4.27
N ILE A 707 -12.80 -19.03 -4.91
CA ILE A 707 -14.23 -19.38 -4.95
C ILE A 707 -14.75 -19.71 -3.55
N ARG A 708 -13.99 -20.47 -2.75
CA ARG A 708 -14.36 -20.80 -1.35
C ARG A 708 -14.50 -19.53 -0.51
N ALA A 709 -13.59 -18.56 -0.66
CA ALA A 709 -13.67 -17.28 0.03
C ALA A 709 -14.94 -16.48 -0.35
N VAL A 710 -15.33 -16.49 -1.63
CA VAL A 710 -16.61 -15.90 -2.08
C VAL A 710 -17.79 -16.58 -1.39
N ILE A 711 -17.82 -17.91 -1.38
CA ILE A 711 -18.88 -18.70 -0.76
C ILE A 711 -18.95 -18.41 0.75
N ASP A 712 -17.82 -18.40 1.43
CA ASP A 712 -17.74 -18.21 2.87
C ASP A 712 -18.25 -16.83 3.28
N ALA A 713 -17.98 -15.79 2.49
CA ALA A 713 -18.57 -14.46 2.72
C ALA A 713 -20.12 -14.45 2.66
N PHE A 714 -20.73 -15.21 1.74
CA PHE A 714 -22.20 -15.34 1.69
C PHE A 714 -22.74 -16.27 2.81
N LYS A 715 -21.97 -17.26 3.26
CA LYS A 715 -22.32 -18.07 4.44
C LYS A 715 -22.32 -17.22 5.72
N GLU A 716 -21.35 -16.32 5.88
CA GLU A 716 -21.28 -15.41 7.02
C GLU A 716 -22.53 -14.53 7.14
N GLU A 717 -23.16 -14.17 6.01
CA GLU A 717 -24.43 -13.45 5.98
C GLU A 717 -25.67 -14.36 6.11
N GLY A 718 -25.50 -15.68 6.13
CA GLY A 718 -26.60 -16.63 6.10
C GLY A 718 -27.37 -16.62 4.78
N THR A 719 -26.74 -16.19 3.68
CA THR A 719 -27.37 -16.10 2.35
C THR A 719 -26.88 -17.17 1.36
N TRP A 720 -25.94 -18.00 1.79
CA TRP A 720 -25.50 -19.22 1.09
C TRP A 720 -26.03 -20.49 1.79
N PRO A 721 -26.56 -21.48 1.07
CA PRO A 721 -27.10 -22.71 1.67
C PRO A 721 -26.03 -23.58 2.33
N ASN A 722 -26.31 -24.08 3.54
CA ASN A 722 -25.39 -24.91 4.34
C ASN A 722 -25.44 -26.40 4.00
N ALA A 723 -26.51 -26.84 3.33
CA ALA A 723 -26.74 -28.24 2.95
C ALA A 723 -25.98 -28.65 1.69
#